data_AF-A0A1B7WPW7-F1
#
_entry.id   AF-A0A1B7WPW7-F1
#
_cell.length_a   1.000
_cell.length_b   1.000
_cell.length_c   1.000
_cell.angle_alpha   90.00
_cell.angle_beta   90.00
_cell.angle_gamma   90.00
#
_symmetry.space_group_name_H-M   'P 1'
#
loop_
_entity.id
_entity.type
_entity.pdbx_description
1 polymer ?
#
loop_
_entity_poly.entity_id
_entity_poly.type
_entity_poly.pdbx_seq_one_letter_code
_entity_poly.pdbx_strand_id
1 'polypeptide(L)'
;MTNHPQIPPCTWKRPIGLGWNQPYTVRYPSNIDDGPWHGMPLGGFGAGCIGRSSRGDFNLWHIDGGEHTFKTVPACQFSIFESGQAYALSTQPPEDDTLQSWQWYPPSSGDQEGLGVRSGTYHALYPRSWFVYENVFKTQLTCEQFSPIWADNYQETSYPVAVFLWKAHNPTNAPITISIMLTWENMVCWFTNTLKSPQVLVRDDGSPVYEYQPAWGKSQGNYNCLAEDDQYFGCVFGRVSDHQTVQEGDGTWCIATLKNYPKNNQVEIFYHSRFNCLGNGADIWQSFSENGSLPNYIDETPASENSRLGAAIAVRLTLQPGETLEVPFVLSWDFPVTEFAAGVNYFRRYTDFFGCNGENAWQIATTALKEYHNWRSHIQSWQNPILERPDLPNWFKMALFNELYDLTSGGTLWNAASEIDPVGQFAVLECLDYRWYESLDVRLYGSFGLLMLFPELEKSVIRAFARAIPQSDDTTRIIGYYLTIKSQSPLAVRKVAGATPHDLGAPNEHVWEKTNYTSYQDCNLWKDLGCDFVLQVYRDFLFTGANDLDFLADCWDAIVQTLDYVKKFDLDGDSIPENSGAPDQTFDDWRLNGVSAYCGGLWLAALEAAIAISRILTNHRGTEVTEVEVQGSIYQGWLNQSKSVYQEKLWNGKYYRLDSDSGSDVVMADQLCGQFYARLLSLPDIVPSDRALSALTKVYDSCFLKFQNGKFGAANGVLPNGLPENPHSTHPLEVWTGINFGLAAFLVQMDMKNEAMRLTEAVVRQIYDNGLQFRTPEAITSNGTFRASTYLRAMAIWGIYLLMC
;
A
#
# COMPACT_ATOMS: atom_id res chain seq x y z
N MET A 1 -11.68 -26.21 -27.80
CA MET A 1 -11.00 -25.64 -26.64
C MET A 1 -11.68 -24.31 -26.37
N THR A 2 -12.26 -24.11 -25.18
CA THR A 2 -12.93 -22.86 -24.85
C THR A 2 -11.91 -21.74 -24.73
N ASN A 3 -11.98 -20.73 -25.61
CA ASN A 3 -11.09 -19.56 -25.68
C ASN A 3 -11.30 -18.56 -24.52
N HIS A 4 -11.68 -19.03 -23.32
CA HIS A 4 -11.85 -18.18 -22.15
C HIS A 4 -10.51 -17.54 -21.74
N PRO A 5 -10.53 -16.33 -21.18
CA PRO A 5 -9.32 -15.71 -20.63
C PRO A 5 -8.74 -16.62 -19.53
N GLN A 6 -7.42 -16.82 -19.55
CA GLN A 6 -6.71 -17.58 -18.53
C GLN A 6 -6.54 -16.71 -17.27
N ILE A 7 -7.63 -16.51 -16.54
CA ILE A 7 -7.64 -15.78 -15.27
C ILE A 7 -7.31 -16.77 -14.15
N PRO A 8 -6.36 -16.46 -13.24
CA PRO A 8 -6.08 -17.33 -12.10
C PRO A 8 -7.34 -17.62 -11.27
N PRO A 9 -7.53 -18.87 -10.81
CA PRO A 9 -8.73 -19.27 -10.08
C PRO A 9 -8.85 -18.63 -8.68
N CYS A 10 -7.77 -18.05 -8.17
CA CYS A 10 -7.65 -17.40 -6.87
C CYS A 10 -7.69 -15.86 -6.95
N THR A 11 -8.39 -15.30 -7.94
CA THR A 11 -8.65 -13.85 -7.99
C THR A 11 -9.72 -13.45 -6.97
N TRP A 12 -9.58 -12.25 -6.38
CA TRP A 12 -10.75 -11.55 -5.85
C TRP A 12 -11.68 -11.27 -7.02
N LYS A 13 -12.98 -11.44 -6.86
CA LYS A 13 -13.93 -11.21 -7.95
C LYS A 13 -15.25 -10.65 -7.47
N ARG A 14 -15.82 -9.75 -8.26
CA ARG A 14 -17.12 -9.13 -8.00
C ARG A 14 -17.88 -8.88 -9.30
N PRO A 15 -19.20 -9.13 -9.36
CA PRO A 15 -20.00 -8.69 -10.50
C PRO A 15 -19.93 -7.18 -10.68
N ILE A 16 -19.75 -6.72 -11.92
CA ILE A 16 -19.55 -5.30 -12.24
C ILE A 16 -20.80 -4.50 -11.81
N GLY A 17 -20.64 -3.50 -10.96
CA GLY A 17 -21.71 -2.60 -10.54
C GLY A 17 -22.68 -3.11 -9.47
N LEU A 18 -22.48 -4.31 -8.89
CA LEU A 18 -23.45 -4.89 -7.93
C LEU A 18 -23.50 -4.16 -6.56
N GLY A 19 -22.40 -3.54 -6.11
CA GLY A 19 -22.35 -2.85 -4.80
C GLY A 19 -22.40 -3.80 -3.61
N TRP A 20 -22.42 -3.31 -2.36
CA TRP A 20 -22.44 -4.10 -1.12
C TRP A 20 -23.70 -3.79 -0.31
N ASN A 21 -24.27 -4.80 0.37
CA ASN A 21 -25.47 -4.60 1.19
C ASN A 21 -25.19 -3.73 2.43
N GLN A 22 -24.11 -4.04 3.14
CA GLN A 22 -23.65 -3.33 4.34
C GLN A 22 -22.11 -3.32 4.33
N PRO A 23 -21.48 -2.47 3.49
CA PRO A 23 -20.03 -2.33 3.54
C PRO A 23 -19.61 -1.77 4.90
N TYR A 24 -18.38 -2.06 5.30
CA TYR A 24 -17.80 -1.46 6.49
C TYR A 24 -17.71 0.06 6.33
N THR A 25 -17.99 0.79 7.42
CA THR A 25 -17.91 2.26 7.45
C THR A 25 -16.88 2.73 8.48
N VAL A 26 -16.32 3.91 8.27
CA VAL A 26 -15.33 4.47 9.19
C VAL A 26 -15.92 4.71 10.58
N ARG A 27 -15.11 4.49 11.62
CA ARG A 27 -15.50 4.66 13.02
C ARG A 27 -15.46 6.13 13.46
N TYR A 28 -14.48 6.88 12.99
CA TYR A 28 -14.24 8.27 13.39
C TYR A 28 -14.40 9.21 12.20
N PRO A 29 -15.08 10.36 12.35
CA PRO A 29 -15.23 11.35 11.28
C PRO A 29 -13.90 11.93 10.79
N SER A 30 -12.84 11.86 11.60
CA SER A 30 -11.50 12.32 11.27
C SER A 30 -10.75 11.42 10.28
N ASN A 31 -11.22 10.18 10.08
CA ASN A 31 -10.61 9.22 9.16
C ASN A 31 -11.37 9.17 7.82
N ILE A 32 -10.65 8.81 6.76
CA ILE A 32 -11.12 8.72 5.39
C ILE A 32 -12.12 7.57 5.21
N ASP A 33 -13.20 7.82 4.48
CA ASP A 33 -14.11 6.78 3.98
C ASP A 33 -14.58 7.10 2.55
N ASP A 34 -13.84 6.57 1.59
CA ASP A 34 -14.16 6.70 0.15
C ASP A 34 -15.29 5.77 -0.33
N GLY A 35 -15.91 5.02 0.59
CA GLY A 35 -16.82 3.93 0.26
C GLY A 35 -16.14 2.72 -0.43
N PRO A 36 -16.90 1.67 -0.76
CA PRO A 36 -16.31 0.38 -1.14
C PRO A 36 -15.86 0.29 -2.61
N TRP A 37 -16.00 1.37 -3.40
CA TRP A 37 -15.74 1.35 -4.84
C TRP A 37 -14.26 1.51 -5.18
N HIS A 38 -13.43 0.64 -4.62
CA HIS A 38 -12.01 0.53 -4.95
C HIS A 38 -11.79 -0.56 -6.00
N GLY A 39 -10.64 -0.48 -6.65
CA GLY A 39 -10.09 -1.53 -7.50
C GLY A 39 -8.58 -1.54 -7.34
N MET A 40 -7.93 -2.56 -7.89
CA MET A 40 -6.48 -2.69 -7.87
C MET A 40 -5.83 -1.44 -8.48
N PRO A 41 -4.87 -0.80 -7.78
CA PRO A 41 -4.20 0.39 -8.29
C PRO A 41 -3.30 0.07 -9.49
N LEU A 42 -3.08 1.07 -10.33
CA LEU A 42 -2.24 1.03 -11.54
C LEU A 42 -1.21 2.16 -11.46
N GLY A 43 0.07 1.79 -11.50
CA GLY A 43 1.22 2.68 -11.39
C GLY A 43 2.38 1.95 -10.71
N GLY A 44 3.62 2.28 -11.10
CA GLY A 44 4.82 1.78 -10.44
C GLY A 44 5.03 2.43 -9.07
N PHE A 45 5.88 1.81 -8.25
CA PHE A 45 6.24 2.33 -6.94
C PHE A 45 6.91 3.70 -7.06
N GLY A 46 6.49 4.67 -6.24
CA GLY A 46 7.03 6.05 -6.25
C GLY A 46 6.69 6.88 -7.49
N ALA A 47 6.11 6.29 -8.53
CA ALA A 47 5.67 6.98 -9.74
C ALA A 47 4.32 7.69 -9.56
N GLY A 48 3.62 7.39 -8.46
CA GLY A 48 2.21 7.66 -8.27
C GLY A 48 1.33 6.61 -8.95
N CYS A 49 0.04 6.57 -8.59
CA CYS A 49 -0.90 5.60 -9.15
C CYS A 49 -2.32 6.16 -9.34
N ILE A 50 -3.11 5.39 -10.09
CA ILE A 50 -4.54 5.62 -10.29
C ILE A 50 -5.33 4.36 -9.95
N GLY A 51 -6.55 4.51 -9.44
CA GLY A 51 -7.48 3.41 -9.21
C GLY A 51 -8.60 3.39 -10.24
N ARG A 52 -8.90 2.18 -10.74
CA ARG A 52 -10.09 1.91 -11.55
C ARG A 52 -10.95 0.88 -10.85
N SER A 53 -12.12 1.30 -10.37
CA SER A 53 -12.94 0.50 -9.47
C SER A 53 -13.60 -0.70 -10.17
N SER A 54 -14.16 -1.62 -9.39
CA SER A 54 -14.96 -2.75 -9.91
C SER A 54 -16.23 -2.35 -10.69
N ARG A 55 -16.66 -1.07 -10.67
CA ARG A 55 -17.74 -0.55 -11.53
C ARG A 55 -17.24 0.13 -12.80
N GLY A 56 -15.92 0.28 -12.97
CA GLY A 56 -15.26 0.70 -14.22
C GLY A 56 -14.82 2.16 -14.29
N ASP A 57 -15.13 2.98 -13.28
CA ASP A 57 -14.70 4.38 -13.20
C ASP A 57 -13.28 4.53 -12.65
N PHE A 58 -12.57 5.54 -13.14
CA PHE A 58 -11.28 5.96 -12.60
C PHE A 58 -11.52 7.00 -11.51
N ASN A 59 -11.17 6.66 -10.27
CA ASN A 59 -11.63 7.41 -9.10
C ASN A 59 -10.58 7.66 -8.02
N LEU A 60 -9.51 6.88 -7.94
CA LEU A 60 -8.42 7.13 -7.00
C LEU A 60 -7.24 7.76 -7.75
N TRP A 61 -6.68 8.83 -7.17
CA TRP A 61 -5.58 9.60 -7.73
C TRP A 61 -4.52 9.85 -6.67
N HIS A 62 -3.41 9.12 -6.78
CA HIS A 62 -2.23 9.22 -5.93
C HIS A 62 -1.02 9.56 -6.79
N ILE A 63 -1.11 10.64 -7.56
CA ILE A 63 0.00 11.08 -8.41
C ILE A 63 1.02 11.89 -7.61
N ASP A 64 0.57 12.58 -6.56
CA ASP A 64 1.43 13.31 -5.64
C ASP A 64 1.81 12.43 -4.45
N GLY A 65 3.09 12.48 -4.08
CA GLY A 65 3.72 11.54 -3.15
C GLY A 65 3.20 11.70 -1.73
N GLY A 66 2.25 10.85 -1.35
CA GLY A 66 1.64 10.83 -0.02
C GLY A 66 0.32 11.60 0.10
N GLU A 67 -0.18 12.16 -1.00
CA GLU A 67 -1.44 12.89 -1.02
C GLU A 67 -2.56 12.05 -1.64
N HIS A 68 -3.78 12.30 -1.17
CA HIS A 68 -4.94 11.48 -1.49
C HIS A 68 -6.05 12.30 -2.12
N THR A 69 -6.51 11.86 -3.29
CA THR A 69 -7.72 12.36 -3.93
C THR A 69 -8.57 11.20 -4.45
N PHE A 70 -9.79 11.08 -3.92
CA PHE A 70 -10.79 10.14 -4.39
C PHE A 70 -11.93 10.89 -5.10
N LYS A 71 -11.88 10.93 -6.43
CA LYS A 71 -12.87 11.60 -7.27
C LYS A 71 -12.96 10.95 -8.65
N THR A 72 -14.17 10.56 -9.05
CA THR A 72 -14.41 10.05 -10.40
C THR A 72 -14.15 11.13 -11.45
N VAL A 73 -13.41 10.80 -12.52
CA VAL A 73 -13.25 11.63 -13.71
C VAL A 73 -13.93 10.92 -14.89
N PRO A 74 -15.21 11.23 -15.18
CA PRO A 74 -15.99 10.45 -16.16
C PRO A 74 -15.50 10.55 -17.60
N ALA A 75 -14.74 11.59 -17.94
CA ALA A 75 -14.11 11.75 -19.25
C ALA A 75 -12.92 10.80 -19.47
N CYS A 76 -12.39 10.20 -18.40
CA CYS A 76 -11.38 9.15 -18.47
C CYS A 76 -12.06 7.79 -18.50
N GLN A 77 -12.29 7.22 -19.69
CA GLN A 77 -13.05 5.98 -19.84
C GLN A 77 -12.63 5.13 -21.03
N PHE A 78 -12.82 3.82 -20.88
CA PHE A 78 -12.98 2.93 -22.04
C PHE A 78 -14.45 2.91 -22.48
N SER A 79 -14.67 2.89 -23.79
CA SER A 79 -15.98 2.71 -24.40
C SER A 79 -15.94 1.66 -25.50
N ILE A 80 -17.01 0.90 -25.66
CA ILE A 80 -17.14 -0.14 -26.69
C ILE A 80 -18.33 0.19 -27.58
N PHE A 81 -18.13 0.08 -28.90
CA PHE A 81 -19.20 0.01 -29.89
C PHE A 81 -19.29 -1.40 -30.45
N GLU A 82 -20.49 -1.97 -30.52
CA GLU A 82 -20.80 -3.22 -31.23
C GLU A 82 -22.22 -3.17 -31.80
N SER A 83 -22.40 -3.54 -33.08
CA SER A 83 -23.72 -3.77 -33.68
C SER A 83 -24.74 -2.62 -33.51
N GLY A 84 -24.29 -1.35 -33.55
CA GLY A 84 -25.17 -0.18 -33.42
C GLY A 84 -25.48 0.22 -31.98
N GLN A 85 -24.75 -0.33 -31.01
CA GLN A 85 -24.84 0.04 -29.60
C GLN A 85 -23.46 0.46 -29.10
N ALA A 86 -23.40 1.50 -28.27
CA ALA A 86 -22.17 1.95 -27.63
C ALA A 86 -22.36 2.09 -26.12
N TYR A 87 -21.34 1.74 -25.34
CA TYR A 87 -21.33 1.92 -23.90
C TYR A 87 -19.99 2.45 -23.40
N ALA A 88 -20.04 3.49 -22.56
CA ALA A 88 -18.94 3.89 -21.69
C ALA A 88 -18.91 2.91 -20.51
N LEU A 89 -17.77 2.30 -20.27
CA LEU A 89 -17.64 1.09 -19.44
C LEU A 89 -17.52 1.39 -17.94
N SER A 90 -18.32 2.36 -17.48
CA SER A 90 -18.66 2.60 -16.08
C SER A 90 -20.15 2.35 -15.88
N THR A 91 -20.52 1.76 -14.75
CA THR A 91 -21.93 1.53 -14.41
C THR A 91 -22.62 2.70 -13.71
N GLN A 92 -21.87 3.76 -13.39
CA GLN A 92 -22.42 4.99 -12.83
C GLN A 92 -22.18 6.15 -13.79
N PRO A 93 -23.24 6.84 -14.26
CA PRO A 93 -23.11 8.09 -14.99
C PRO A 93 -22.64 9.24 -14.08
N PRO A 94 -22.10 10.33 -14.63
CA PRO A 94 -21.80 11.56 -13.90
C PRO A 94 -23.04 12.10 -13.19
N GLU A 95 -22.86 12.65 -12.00
CA GLU A 95 -23.93 13.30 -11.22
C GLU A 95 -24.07 14.81 -11.56
N ASP A 96 -23.13 15.37 -12.32
CA ASP A 96 -22.98 16.80 -12.60
C ASP A 96 -23.48 17.22 -14.00
N ASP A 97 -24.32 16.39 -14.64
CA ASP A 97 -24.89 16.62 -15.97
C ASP A 97 -23.86 16.74 -17.12
N THR A 98 -22.58 16.44 -16.85
CA THR A 98 -21.58 16.31 -17.92
C THR A 98 -21.78 15.01 -18.70
N LEU A 99 -21.32 14.98 -19.96
CA LEU A 99 -21.31 13.78 -20.81
C LEU A 99 -22.68 13.09 -20.98
N GLN A 100 -23.80 13.83 -20.85
CA GLN A 100 -25.17 13.29 -20.97
C GLN A 100 -25.49 12.56 -22.28
N SER A 101 -24.74 12.83 -23.35
CA SER A 101 -24.92 12.11 -24.62
C SER A 101 -24.44 10.66 -24.53
N TRP A 102 -23.56 10.36 -23.56
CA TRP A 102 -22.96 9.05 -23.40
C TRP A 102 -23.96 8.05 -22.83
N GLN A 103 -23.92 6.83 -23.37
CA GLN A 103 -24.64 5.70 -22.81
C GLN A 103 -23.71 4.93 -21.88
N TRP A 104 -24.10 4.78 -20.61
CA TRP A 104 -23.29 4.14 -19.57
C TRP A 104 -23.61 2.65 -19.43
N TYR A 105 -22.62 1.85 -19.04
CA TYR A 105 -22.71 0.39 -19.01
C TYR A 105 -23.74 -0.10 -17.99
N PRO A 106 -24.56 -1.11 -18.29
CA PRO A 106 -25.54 -1.60 -17.32
C PRO A 106 -24.86 -2.30 -16.13
N PRO A 107 -25.28 -2.03 -14.89
CA PRO A 107 -24.79 -2.76 -13.73
C PRO A 107 -25.32 -4.20 -13.71
N SER A 108 -24.57 -5.08 -13.06
CA SER A 108 -25.07 -6.40 -12.68
C SER A 108 -26.15 -6.25 -11.62
N SER A 109 -27.16 -7.11 -11.66
CA SER A 109 -28.27 -7.17 -10.70
C SER A 109 -28.38 -8.55 -10.08
N GLY A 110 -29.00 -8.66 -8.91
CA GLY A 110 -29.17 -9.92 -8.18
C GLY A 110 -28.32 -10.02 -6.92
N ASP A 111 -28.06 -11.23 -6.46
CA ASP A 111 -27.10 -11.50 -5.37
C ASP A 111 -25.75 -12.00 -5.91
N GLN A 112 -24.75 -12.13 -5.03
CA GLN A 112 -23.45 -12.69 -5.40
C GLN A 112 -23.53 -14.18 -5.80
N GLU A 113 -24.62 -14.88 -5.44
CA GLU A 113 -24.83 -16.31 -5.69
C GLU A 113 -25.45 -16.59 -7.08
N GLY A 114 -25.79 -15.55 -7.84
CA GLY A 114 -26.15 -15.65 -9.26
C GLY A 114 -27.64 -15.59 -9.56
N LEU A 115 -28.48 -15.20 -8.60
CA LEU A 115 -29.90 -14.93 -8.84
C LEU A 115 -30.08 -13.51 -9.43
N GLY A 116 -29.68 -13.30 -10.69
CA GLY A 116 -29.89 -12.04 -11.41
C GLY A 116 -29.17 -11.93 -12.76
N VAL A 117 -29.21 -10.74 -13.37
CA VAL A 117 -28.52 -10.47 -14.66
C VAL A 117 -27.10 -10.01 -14.41
N ARG A 118 -26.12 -10.79 -14.88
CA ARG A 118 -24.69 -10.46 -14.79
C ARG A 118 -24.23 -9.75 -16.06
N SER A 119 -23.90 -8.46 -15.96
CA SER A 119 -23.30 -7.71 -17.08
C SER A 119 -21.79 -7.94 -17.19
N GLY A 120 -21.18 -8.49 -16.16
CA GLY A 120 -19.78 -8.91 -16.21
C GLY A 120 -19.19 -9.11 -14.83
N THR A 121 -17.88 -9.33 -14.80
CA THR A 121 -17.12 -9.61 -13.59
C THR A 121 -15.80 -8.86 -13.58
N TYR A 122 -15.54 -8.14 -12.50
CA TYR A 122 -14.21 -7.64 -12.17
C TYR A 122 -13.43 -8.72 -11.40
N HIS A 123 -12.17 -8.90 -11.74
CA HIS A 123 -11.23 -9.80 -11.07
C HIS A 123 -9.96 -9.04 -10.69
N ALA A 124 -9.33 -9.38 -9.57
CA ALA A 124 -8.03 -8.84 -9.20
C ALA A 124 -7.12 -9.85 -8.49
N LEU A 125 -5.87 -9.85 -8.91
CA LEU A 125 -4.74 -10.53 -8.29
C LEU A 125 -3.49 -9.69 -8.59
N TYR A 126 -3.23 -8.73 -7.71
CA TYR A 126 -2.20 -7.71 -7.88
C TYR A 126 -0.85 -8.31 -8.33
N PRO A 127 -0.17 -7.73 -9.34
CA PRO A 127 -0.44 -6.42 -9.96
C PRO A 127 -1.31 -6.49 -11.22
N ARG A 128 -2.15 -7.53 -11.37
CA ARG A 128 -3.06 -7.69 -12.52
C ARG A 128 -4.53 -7.71 -12.10
N SER A 129 -5.37 -7.03 -12.85
CA SER A 129 -6.82 -7.12 -12.73
C SER A 129 -7.48 -7.29 -14.09
N TRP A 130 -8.72 -7.77 -14.11
CA TRP A 130 -9.46 -8.06 -15.32
C TRP A 130 -10.90 -7.56 -15.22
N PHE A 131 -11.40 -6.98 -16.30
CA PHE A 131 -12.84 -6.87 -16.54
C PHE A 131 -13.22 -7.92 -17.57
N VAL A 132 -14.20 -8.75 -17.23
CA VAL A 132 -14.85 -9.69 -18.16
C VAL A 132 -16.26 -9.20 -18.40
N TYR A 133 -16.58 -8.82 -19.64
CA TYR A 133 -17.89 -8.31 -20.00
C TYR A 133 -18.76 -9.44 -20.54
N GLU A 134 -19.97 -9.58 -20.00
CA GLU A 134 -20.83 -10.75 -20.19
C GLU A 134 -22.25 -10.31 -20.51
N ASN A 135 -22.94 -11.02 -21.41
CA ASN A 135 -24.37 -10.84 -21.69
C ASN A 135 -24.84 -9.48 -22.25
N VAL A 136 -23.95 -8.49 -22.38
CA VAL A 136 -24.24 -7.18 -23.01
C VAL A 136 -23.84 -7.17 -24.48
N PHE A 137 -22.66 -7.69 -24.79
CA PHE A 137 -22.13 -7.79 -26.15
C PHE A 137 -22.20 -9.23 -26.67
N LYS A 138 -22.26 -9.40 -27.98
CA LYS A 138 -22.11 -10.69 -28.67
C LYS A 138 -20.64 -11.14 -28.66
N THR A 139 -19.71 -10.19 -28.78
CA THR A 139 -18.27 -10.42 -28.65
C THR A 139 -17.96 -10.72 -27.20
N GLN A 140 -17.15 -11.76 -26.98
CA GLN A 140 -16.58 -12.03 -25.67
C GLN A 140 -15.40 -11.07 -25.46
N LEU A 141 -15.56 -10.14 -24.52
CA LEU A 141 -14.59 -9.09 -24.24
C LEU A 141 -13.96 -9.26 -22.86
N THR A 142 -12.64 -9.15 -22.81
CA THR A 142 -11.87 -9.08 -21.57
C THR A 142 -10.85 -7.95 -21.67
N CYS A 143 -10.70 -7.17 -20.61
CA CYS A 143 -9.63 -6.19 -20.45
C CYS A 143 -8.77 -6.60 -19.27
N GLU A 144 -7.57 -7.12 -19.54
CA GLU A 144 -6.52 -7.29 -18.52
C GLU A 144 -5.81 -5.95 -18.34
N GLN A 145 -5.67 -5.49 -17.11
CA GLN A 145 -4.98 -4.24 -16.80
C GLN A 145 -3.92 -4.45 -15.73
N PHE A 146 -2.73 -3.88 -15.94
CA PHE A 146 -1.59 -4.06 -15.04
C PHE A 146 -0.52 -2.97 -15.20
N SER A 147 0.33 -2.86 -14.18
CA SER A 147 1.61 -2.15 -14.22
C SER A 147 2.76 -3.16 -14.07
N PRO A 148 3.97 -2.87 -14.58
CA PRO A 148 5.05 -3.84 -14.68
C PRO A 148 5.78 -4.05 -13.34
N ILE A 149 5.14 -4.74 -12.40
CA ILE A 149 5.64 -4.96 -11.03
C ILE A 149 5.93 -6.44 -10.79
N TRP A 150 7.16 -6.78 -10.46
CA TRP A 150 7.53 -8.13 -10.03
C TRP A 150 8.74 -8.11 -9.09
N ALA A 151 8.88 -9.18 -8.31
CA ALA A 151 9.94 -9.32 -7.33
C ALA A 151 11.33 -9.16 -7.96
N ASP A 152 12.24 -8.55 -7.19
CA ASP A 152 13.65 -8.32 -7.52
C ASP A 152 13.88 -7.47 -8.80
N ASN A 153 12.92 -6.61 -9.13
CA ASN A 153 13.03 -5.66 -10.24
C ASN A 153 12.99 -4.22 -9.75
N TYR A 154 14.11 -3.51 -9.88
CA TYR A 154 14.28 -2.14 -9.37
C TYR A 154 14.21 -1.05 -10.46
N GLN A 155 13.70 -1.41 -11.64
CA GLN A 155 13.60 -0.54 -12.80
C GLN A 155 12.15 -0.42 -13.26
N GLU A 156 11.60 -1.43 -13.93
CA GLU A 156 10.23 -1.41 -14.44
C GLU A 156 9.19 -1.26 -13.33
N THR A 157 9.42 -1.81 -12.14
CA THR A 157 8.55 -1.61 -10.97
C THR A 157 8.36 -0.14 -10.62
N SER A 158 9.28 0.76 -11.02
CA SER A 158 9.14 2.21 -10.80
C SER A 158 8.32 2.94 -11.87
N TYR A 159 7.93 2.28 -12.96
CA TYR A 159 7.44 2.97 -14.15
C TYR A 159 6.02 3.56 -13.97
N PRO A 160 5.82 4.83 -14.37
CA PRO A 160 4.52 5.50 -14.33
C PRO A 160 3.64 5.10 -15.52
N VAL A 161 3.23 3.83 -15.58
CA VAL A 161 2.52 3.27 -16.72
C VAL A 161 1.49 2.21 -16.34
N ALA A 162 0.38 2.21 -17.07
CA ALA A 162 -0.67 1.20 -17.02
C ALA A 162 -0.92 0.64 -18.42
N VAL A 163 -0.89 -0.70 -18.54
CA VAL A 163 -1.24 -1.42 -19.77
C VAL A 163 -2.68 -1.93 -19.64
N PHE A 164 -3.47 -1.75 -20.70
CA PHE A 164 -4.83 -2.28 -20.84
C PHE A 164 -4.89 -3.19 -22.07
N LEU A 165 -4.74 -4.49 -21.84
CA LEU A 165 -4.75 -5.51 -22.88
C LEU A 165 -6.16 -6.02 -23.10
N TRP A 166 -6.80 -5.54 -24.18
CA TRP A 166 -8.10 -6.04 -24.60
C TRP A 166 -7.96 -7.33 -25.37
N LYS A 167 -8.82 -8.30 -25.06
CA LYS A 167 -8.99 -9.53 -25.83
C LYS A 167 -10.43 -9.60 -26.30
N ALA A 168 -10.62 -9.62 -27.61
CA ALA A 168 -11.92 -9.68 -28.25
C ALA A 168 -12.04 -10.98 -29.04
N HIS A 169 -13.02 -11.81 -28.69
CA HIS A 169 -13.30 -13.08 -29.36
C HIS A 169 -14.71 -13.07 -29.95
N ASN A 170 -14.85 -13.48 -31.22
CA ASN A 170 -16.14 -13.63 -31.87
C ASN A 170 -16.65 -15.08 -31.75
N PRO A 171 -17.61 -15.37 -30.86
CA PRO A 171 -18.17 -16.72 -30.71
C PRO A 171 -19.27 -17.04 -31.74
N THR A 172 -19.63 -16.08 -32.61
CA THR A 172 -20.76 -16.22 -33.54
C THR A 172 -20.31 -16.83 -34.86
N ASN A 173 -21.29 -17.08 -35.74
CA ASN A 173 -21.07 -17.60 -37.09
C ASN A 173 -21.04 -16.51 -38.18
N ALA A 174 -21.04 -15.23 -37.80
CA ALA A 174 -20.96 -14.10 -38.71
C ALA A 174 -19.84 -13.14 -38.28
N PRO A 175 -19.26 -12.34 -39.19
CA PRO A 175 -18.30 -11.31 -38.81
C PRO A 175 -18.93 -10.29 -37.86
N ILE A 176 -18.18 -9.83 -36.87
CA ILE A 176 -18.59 -8.76 -35.95
C ILE A 176 -17.57 -7.62 -36.04
N THR A 177 -18.06 -6.40 -36.26
CA THR A 177 -17.26 -5.19 -36.14
C THR A 177 -17.44 -4.59 -34.76
N ILE A 178 -16.32 -4.31 -34.09
CA ILE A 178 -16.29 -3.61 -32.80
C ILE A 178 -15.35 -2.41 -32.89
N SER A 179 -15.59 -1.42 -32.04
CA SER A 179 -14.60 -0.38 -31.75
C SER A 179 -14.34 -0.28 -30.26
N ILE A 180 -13.07 -0.15 -29.90
CA ILE A 180 -12.60 0.09 -28.53
C ILE A 180 -12.05 1.51 -28.49
N MET A 181 -12.66 2.37 -27.69
CA MET A 181 -12.23 3.76 -27.51
C MET A 181 -11.65 3.96 -26.11
N LEU A 182 -10.48 4.58 -26.02
CA LEU A 182 -9.95 5.16 -24.79
C LEU A 182 -10.06 6.68 -24.87
N THR A 183 -10.68 7.25 -23.85
CA THR A 183 -10.79 8.70 -23.63
C THR A 183 -10.01 9.08 -22.38
N TRP A 184 -9.34 10.23 -22.43
CA TRP A 184 -8.59 10.74 -21.29
C TRP A 184 -8.67 12.26 -21.23
N GLU A 185 -8.87 12.79 -20.02
CA GLU A 185 -8.82 14.22 -19.77
C GLU A 185 -7.37 14.68 -19.57
N ASN A 186 -7.02 15.84 -20.12
CA ASN A 186 -5.76 16.50 -19.83
C ASN A 186 -5.76 17.08 -18.40
N MET A 187 -5.22 16.31 -17.47
CA MET A 187 -5.09 16.67 -16.06
C MET A 187 -3.68 17.17 -15.70
N VAL A 188 -2.84 17.60 -16.65
CA VAL A 188 -1.51 18.16 -16.30
C VAL A 188 -1.68 19.29 -15.27
N CYS A 189 -0.78 19.35 -14.27
CA CYS A 189 -0.77 20.28 -13.14
C CYS A 189 -1.84 20.06 -12.06
N TRP A 190 -2.77 19.09 -12.18
CA TRP A 190 -3.88 18.94 -11.22
C TRP A 190 -3.44 18.80 -9.76
N PHE A 191 -2.31 18.15 -9.52
CA PHE A 191 -1.78 17.83 -8.20
C PHE A 191 -0.73 18.82 -7.71
N THR A 192 -0.49 19.93 -8.42
CA THR A 192 0.36 20.99 -7.87
C THR A 192 -0.28 21.52 -6.60
N ASN A 193 0.45 21.45 -5.48
CA ASN A 193 -0.06 21.95 -4.21
C ASN A 193 -0.12 23.48 -4.23
N THR A 194 -1.33 24.03 -4.22
CA THR A 194 -1.55 25.48 -4.23
C THR A 194 -1.41 26.13 -2.86
N LEU A 195 -1.35 25.33 -1.79
CA LEU A 195 -1.12 25.76 -0.41
C LEU A 195 0.29 25.37 0.04
N LYS A 196 1.28 26.20 -0.26
CA LYS A 196 2.72 25.92 -0.02
C LYS A 196 3.17 26.02 1.45
N SER A 197 2.31 26.44 2.37
CA SER A 197 2.63 26.54 3.80
C SER A 197 1.38 26.28 4.65
N PRO A 198 0.87 25.04 4.65
CA PRO A 198 -0.32 24.71 5.41
C PRO A 198 -0.02 24.77 6.90
N GLN A 199 -0.99 25.23 7.69
CA GLN A 199 -0.90 25.15 9.14
C GLN A 199 -1.12 23.70 9.57
N VAL A 200 -0.21 23.18 10.41
CA VAL A 200 -0.45 21.90 11.10
C VAL A 200 -1.42 22.14 12.26
N LEU A 201 -2.53 21.43 12.24
CA LEU A 201 -3.56 21.41 13.26
C LEU A 201 -3.55 20.05 13.97
N VAL A 202 -4.21 19.98 15.12
CA VAL A 202 -4.46 18.71 15.82
C VAL A 202 -5.95 18.41 15.72
N ARG A 203 -6.28 17.21 15.23
CA ARG A 203 -7.65 16.72 15.07
C ARG A 203 -8.30 16.40 16.42
N ASP A 204 -9.58 16.08 16.39
CA ASP A 204 -10.36 15.63 17.56
C ASP A 204 -9.89 14.28 18.11
N ASP A 205 -9.32 13.42 17.25
CA ASP A 205 -8.62 12.19 17.64
C ASP A 205 -7.19 12.43 18.16
N GLY A 206 -6.72 13.68 18.20
CA GLY A 206 -5.38 14.06 18.68
C GLY A 206 -4.27 13.93 17.63
N SER A 207 -4.52 13.41 16.42
CA SER A 207 -3.47 13.29 15.41
C SER A 207 -3.15 14.65 14.78
N PRO A 208 -1.88 14.91 14.39
CA PRO A 208 -1.57 16.07 13.54
C PRO A 208 -2.22 15.91 12.15
N VAL A 209 -2.63 17.03 11.57
CA VAL A 209 -3.17 17.13 10.20
C VAL A 209 -2.75 18.45 9.57
N TYR A 210 -2.58 18.44 8.26
CA TYR A 210 -2.38 19.64 7.46
C TYR A 210 -3.37 19.63 6.29
N GLU A 211 -3.68 20.81 5.77
CA GLU A 211 -4.49 20.95 4.56
C GLU A 211 -3.62 20.77 3.32
N TYR A 212 -4.10 19.98 2.37
CA TYR A 212 -3.53 19.86 1.03
C TYR A 212 -4.54 20.41 0.03
N GLN A 213 -4.10 21.31 -0.84
CA GLN A 213 -4.98 21.95 -1.81
C GLN A 213 -4.46 21.73 -3.24
N PRO A 214 -4.91 20.68 -3.93
CA PRO A 214 -4.50 20.43 -5.30
C PRO A 214 -5.09 21.51 -6.23
N ALA A 215 -4.40 21.81 -7.34
CA ALA A 215 -4.93 22.62 -8.44
C ALA A 215 -6.01 21.87 -9.27
N TRP A 216 -6.87 21.10 -8.61
CA TRP A 216 -7.85 20.22 -9.25
C TRP A 216 -8.76 21.01 -10.22
N GLY A 217 -8.86 20.53 -11.46
CA GLY A 217 -9.67 21.15 -12.49
C GLY A 217 -9.08 22.40 -13.12
N LYS A 218 -7.90 22.88 -12.67
CA LYS A 218 -7.15 23.93 -13.36
C LYS A 218 -6.55 23.35 -14.65
N SER A 219 -6.88 23.97 -15.77
CA SER A 219 -6.51 23.48 -17.09
C SER A 219 -5.99 24.56 -18.04
N GLN A 220 -5.95 25.83 -17.61
CA GLN A 220 -5.48 26.93 -18.47
C GLN A 220 -4.11 26.63 -19.05
N GLY A 221 -3.94 26.65 -20.37
CA GLY A 221 -2.66 26.32 -21.00
C GLY A 221 -2.45 24.83 -21.28
N ASN A 222 -3.31 23.93 -20.80
CA ASN A 222 -3.26 22.51 -21.15
C ASN A 222 -3.55 22.33 -22.64
N TYR A 223 -2.77 21.52 -23.34
CA TYR A 223 -2.94 21.22 -24.77
C TYR A 223 -2.75 19.74 -25.04
N ASN A 224 -3.33 19.26 -26.14
CA ASN A 224 -3.25 17.86 -26.55
C ASN A 224 -2.68 17.82 -27.95
N CYS A 225 -1.67 16.99 -28.19
CA CYS A 225 -1.09 16.79 -29.51
C CYS A 225 -1.03 15.29 -29.85
N LEU A 226 -1.11 14.97 -31.14
CA LEU A 226 -0.92 13.59 -31.57
C LEU A 226 0.56 13.22 -31.52
N ALA A 227 0.84 11.98 -31.18
CA ALA A 227 2.16 11.39 -31.29
C ALA A 227 2.06 10.07 -32.07
N GLU A 228 2.91 9.88 -33.05
CA GLU A 228 2.94 8.65 -33.84
C GLU A 228 4.33 8.34 -34.37
N ASP A 229 4.58 7.05 -34.60
CA ASP A 229 5.68 6.56 -35.42
C ASP A 229 5.16 5.48 -36.40
N ASP A 230 6.05 4.62 -36.91
CA ASP A 230 5.68 3.55 -37.84
C ASP A 230 4.88 2.42 -37.18
N GLN A 231 5.00 2.25 -35.85
CA GLN A 231 4.45 1.13 -35.09
C GLN A 231 3.34 1.53 -34.11
N TYR A 232 3.37 2.76 -33.60
CA TYR A 232 2.51 3.22 -32.51
C TYR A 232 1.79 4.51 -32.86
N PHE A 233 0.62 4.70 -32.25
CA PHE A 233 -0.20 5.90 -32.38
C PHE A 233 -0.74 6.31 -31.01
N GLY A 234 -0.73 7.60 -30.71
CA GLY A 234 -1.10 8.12 -29.40
C GLY A 234 -1.46 9.61 -29.38
N CYS A 235 -1.78 10.08 -28.19
CA CYS A 235 -2.00 11.49 -27.87
C CYS A 235 -1.19 11.81 -26.61
N VAL A 236 -0.40 12.87 -26.67
CA VAL A 236 0.30 13.45 -25.51
C VAL A 236 -0.53 14.61 -24.98
N PHE A 237 -0.62 14.71 -23.66
CA PHE A 237 -1.32 15.75 -22.95
C PHE A 237 -0.27 16.57 -22.20
N GLY A 238 -0.07 17.81 -22.62
CA GLY A 238 0.90 18.73 -22.05
C GLY A 238 0.25 19.99 -21.51
N ARG A 239 1.09 20.90 -21.03
CA ARG A 239 0.72 22.24 -20.58
C ARG A 239 1.77 23.23 -21.04
N VAL A 240 1.33 24.39 -21.53
CA VAL A 240 2.23 25.51 -21.77
C VAL A 240 2.73 25.99 -20.42
N SER A 241 4.04 25.83 -20.17
CA SER A 241 4.71 26.27 -18.96
C SER A 241 5.80 27.27 -19.32
N ASP A 242 5.89 28.35 -18.52
CA ASP A 242 6.94 29.36 -18.64
C ASP A 242 8.13 29.05 -17.70
N HIS A 243 8.10 27.91 -17.01
CA HIS A 243 9.13 27.53 -16.05
C HIS A 243 10.43 27.18 -16.77
N GLN A 244 11.56 27.71 -16.28
CA GLN A 244 12.90 27.40 -16.81
C GLN A 244 13.37 25.99 -16.41
N THR A 245 12.80 25.44 -15.33
CA THR A 245 13.09 24.12 -14.78
C THR A 245 11.77 23.42 -14.46
N VAL A 246 11.69 22.12 -14.70
CA VAL A 246 10.50 21.33 -14.36
C VAL A 246 10.19 21.44 -12.86
N GLN A 247 8.91 21.64 -12.53
CA GLN A 247 8.42 21.70 -11.15
C GLN A 247 7.34 20.63 -10.89
N GLU A 248 6.87 20.55 -9.65
CA GLU A 248 5.72 19.71 -9.30
C GLU A 248 4.51 20.01 -10.19
N GLY A 249 3.98 18.97 -10.83
CA GLY A 249 2.83 19.07 -11.72
C GLY A 249 3.15 19.52 -13.16
N ASP A 250 4.38 19.97 -13.43
CA ASP A 250 4.88 20.08 -14.80
C ASP A 250 5.21 18.68 -15.33
N GLY A 251 4.80 18.41 -16.56
CA GLY A 251 4.99 17.10 -17.17
C GLY A 251 3.97 16.80 -18.25
N THR A 252 3.86 15.51 -18.59
CA THR A 252 2.98 15.06 -19.67
C THR A 252 2.23 13.77 -19.30
N TRP A 253 1.00 13.61 -19.79
CA TRP A 253 0.35 12.30 -19.89
C TRP A 253 0.47 11.78 -21.33
N CYS A 254 0.28 10.48 -21.53
CA CYS A 254 0.08 9.92 -22.86
C CYS A 254 -0.90 8.74 -22.85
N ILE A 255 -1.81 8.71 -23.83
CA ILE A 255 -2.52 7.49 -24.21
C ILE A 255 -2.00 6.99 -25.55
N ALA A 256 -1.76 5.69 -25.70
CA ALA A 256 -1.22 5.12 -26.93
C ALA A 256 -1.76 3.71 -27.23
N THR A 257 -1.66 3.29 -28.48
CA THR A 257 -2.00 1.96 -28.98
C THR A 257 -1.10 1.58 -30.17
N LEU A 258 -1.23 0.34 -30.67
CA LEU A 258 -0.53 -0.08 -31.89
C LEU A 258 -1.16 0.57 -33.13
N LYS A 259 -0.32 0.98 -34.07
CA LYS A 259 -0.72 1.50 -35.38
C LYS A 259 -1.15 0.38 -36.33
N ASN A 260 -0.44 -0.74 -36.27
CA ASN A 260 -0.65 -1.90 -37.13
C ASN A 260 -0.76 -3.18 -36.30
N TYR A 261 -1.73 -4.03 -36.63
CA TYR A 261 -1.98 -5.29 -35.91
C TYR A 261 -1.53 -6.48 -36.75
N PRO A 262 -0.52 -7.28 -36.31
CA PRO A 262 0.11 -8.31 -37.14
C PRO A 262 -0.85 -9.38 -37.69
N LYS A 263 -2.01 -9.57 -37.06
CA LYS A 263 -2.99 -10.62 -37.39
C LYS A 263 -4.20 -10.12 -38.16
N ASN A 264 -4.37 -8.80 -38.35
CA ASN A 264 -5.54 -8.25 -39.04
C ASN A 264 -5.18 -7.01 -39.87
N ASN A 265 -5.27 -7.11 -41.19
CA ASN A 265 -5.04 -6.00 -42.12
C ASN A 265 -6.22 -5.01 -42.20
N GLN A 266 -7.28 -5.22 -41.41
CA GLN A 266 -8.51 -4.39 -41.36
C GLN A 266 -8.70 -3.74 -39.99
N VAL A 267 -7.63 -3.17 -39.43
CA VAL A 267 -7.72 -2.31 -38.25
C VAL A 267 -7.69 -0.85 -38.69
N GLU A 268 -8.65 -0.08 -38.21
CA GLU A 268 -8.76 1.36 -38.44
C GLU A 268 -8.56 2.09 -37.12
N ILE A 269 -7.78 3.17 -37.15
CA ILE A 269 -7.56 4.04 -36.01
C ILE A 269 -8.29 5.35 -36.27
N PHE A 270 -9.09 5.77 -35.31
CA PHE A 270 -9.74 7.07 -35.29
C PHE A 270 -9.31 7.85 -34.05
N TYR A 271 -9.36 9.18 -34.14
CA TYR A 271 -8.94 10.04 -33.04
C TYR A 271 -9.73 11.34 -32.95
N HIS A 272 -9.68 11.95 -31.77
CA HIS A 272 -10.15 13.30 -31.51
C HIS A 272 -9.21 13.93 -30.49
N SER A 273 -8.37 14.90 -30.86
CA SER A 273 -7.39 15.47 -29.93
C SER A 273 -8.00 16.42 -28.90
N ARG A 274 -9.23 16.92 -29.14
CA ARG A 274 -9.85 17.93 -28.25
C ARG A 274 -11.37 17.83 -28.14
N PHE A 275 -11.90 17.18 -27.11
CA PHE A 275 -13.33 17.28 -26.76
C PHE A 275 -13.53 18.03 -25.44
N ASN A 276 -14.71 18.62 -25.25
CA ASN A 276 -15.04 19.35 -24.02
C ASN A 276 -15.50 18.39 -22.92
N CYS A 277 -14.66 18.14 -21.91
CA CYS A 277 -14.98 17.27 -20.78
C CYS A 277 -16.11 17.81 -19.89
N LEU A 278 -16.37 19.12 -19.93
CA LEU A 278 -17.48 19.77 -19.21
C LEU A 278 -18.75 19.87 -20.07
N GLY A 279 -18.69 19.45 -21.32
CA GLY A 279 -19.82 19.46 -22.25
C GLY A 279 -20.71 18.23 -22.09
N ASN A 280 -21.71 18.12 -22.98
CA ASN A 280 -22.58 16.95 -23.04
C ASN A 280 -21.91 15.71 -23.69
N GLY A 281 -20.66 15.80 -24.13
CA GLY A 281 -19.88 14.71 -24.72
C GLY A 281 -20.22 14.36 -26.17
N ALA A 282 -21.11 15.10 -26.85
CA ALA A 282 -21.53 14.81 -28.22
C ALA A 282 -20.38 14.87 -29.25
N ASP A 283 -19.37 15.70 -28.98
CA ASP A 283 -18.16 15.90 -29.80
C ASP A 283 -17.55 14.59 -30.31
N ILE A 284 -17.49 13.58 -29.43
CA ILE A 284 -16.98 12.24 -29.75
C ILE A 284 -18.10 11.19 -29.80
N TRP A 285 -19.14 11.33 -28.95
CA TRP A 285 -20.10 10.26 -28.76
C TRP A 285 -21.04 10.07 -29.95
N GLN A 286 -21.39 11.14 -30.66
CA GLN A 286 -22.32 11.05 -31.78
C GLN A 286 -21.78 10.10 -32.86
N SER A 287 -20.56 10.36 -33.34
CA SER A 287 -19.91 9.50 -34.34
C SER A 287 -19.59 8.10 -33.79
N PHE A 288 -19.13 8.00 -32.55
CA PHE A 288 -18.77 6.72 -31.93
C PHE A 288 -19.99 5.80 -31.74
N SER A 289 -21.12 6.33 -31.29
CA SER A 289 -22.35 5.56 -31.11
C SER A 289 -23.04 5.16 -32.42
N GLU A 290 -22.84 5.93 -33.49
CA GLU A 290 -23.39 5.62 -34.81
C GLU A 290 -22.66 4.46 -35.51
N ASN A 291 -21.32 4.45 -35.49
CA ASN A 291 -20.55 3.48 -36.29
C ASN A 291 -19.16 3.13 -35.70
N GLY A 292 -18.89 3.50 -34.45
CA GLY A 292 -17.63 3.23 -33.77
C GLY A 292 -16.43 4.01 -34.31
N SER A 293 -16.63 5.08 -35.08
CA SER A 293 -15.55 5.96 -35.57
C SER A 293 -15.44 7.24 -34.73
N LEU A 294 -14.37 8.00 -34.97
CA LEU A 294 -14.20 9.38 -34.53
C LEU A 294 -13.90 10.26 -35.76
N PRO A 295 -14.13 11.58 -35.70
CA PRO A 295 -13.99 12.45 -36.88
C PRO A 295 -12.55 12.71 -37.34
N ASN A 296 -11.53 12.13 -36.69
CA ASN A 296 -10.10 12.41 -36.95
C ASN A 296 -9.78 13.89 -36.81
N TYR A 297 -10.25 14.47 -35.71
CA TYR A 297 -10.14 15.90 -35.43
C TYR A 297 -8.85 16.22 -34.67
N ILE A 298 -8.13 17.26 -35.13
CA ILE A 298 -6.90 17.78 -34.52
C ILE A 298 -7.10 19.25 -34.17
N ASP A 299 -6.84 19.58 -32.92
CA ASP A 299 -6.80 20.94 -32.39
C ASP A 299 -5.90 20.97 -31.15
N GLU A 300 -4.72 21.57 -31.31
CA GLU A 300 -3.70 21.71 -30.26
C GLU A 300 -3.81 23.04 -29.50
N THR A 301 -4.87 23.81 -29.73
CA THR A 301 -5.05 25.11 -29.07
C THR A 301 -5.02 24.92 -27.55
N PRO A 302 -4.25 25.68 -26.77
CA PRO A 302 -4.28 25.52 -25.32
C PRO A 302 -5.67 25.81 -24.71
N ALA A 303 -5.99 25.18 -23.59
CA ALA A 303 -7.25 25.39 -22.90
C ALA A 303 -7.31 26.80 -22.30
N SER A 304 -8.51 27.39 -22.33
CA SER A 304 -8.83 28.57 -21.53
C SER A 304 -9.09 28.19 -20.06
N GLU A 305 -9.13 29.18 -19.17
CA GLU A 305 -9.28 28.97 -17.71
C GLU A 305 -10.49 28.12 -17.30
N ASN A 306 -11.61 28.20 -18.02
CA ASN A 306 -12.86 27.51 -17.70
C ASN A 306 -13.18 26.33 -18.63
N SER A 307 -12.18 25.80 -19.36
CA SER A 307 -12.36 24.69 -20.29
C SER A 307 -11.49 23.50 -19.92
N ARG A 308 -12.06 22.31 -19.79
CA ARG A 308 -11.30 21.06 -19.58
C ARG A 308 -11.34 20.24 -20.87
N LEU A 309 -10.15 19.87 -21.35
CA LEU A 309 -9.97 19.22 -22.65
C LEU A 309 -9.69 17.75 -22.44
N GLY A 310 -10.29 16.91 -23.27
CA GLY A 310 -9.92 15.51 -23.38
C GLY A 310 -9.49 15.14 -24.79
N ALA A 311 -8.87 13.99 -24.93
CA ALA A 311 -8.61 13.35 -26.22
C ALA A 311 -9.13 11.92 -26.23
N ALA A 312 -9.37 11.40 -27.43
CA ALA A 312 -9.90 10.07 -27.66
C ALA A 312 -9.11 9.36 -28.76
N ILE A 313 -8.85 8.07 -28.57
CA ILE A 313 -8.33 7.15 -29.59
C ILE A 313 -9.30 5.96 -29.65
N ALA A 314 -9.79 5.65 -30.85
CA ALA A 314 -10.63 4.49 -31.10
C ALA A 314 -9.98 3.54 -32.10
N VAL A 315 -9.93 2.26 -31.76
CA VAL A 315 -9.47 1.18 -32.64
C VAL A 315 -10.69 0.38 -33.08
N ARG A 316 -11.01 0.43 -34.38
CA ARG A 316 -12.07 -0.36 -35.00
C ARG A 316 -11.49 -1.57 -35.72
N LEU A 317 -12.10 -2.73 -35.52
CA LEU A 317 -11.69 -3.97 -36.14
C LEU A 317 -12.89 -4.86 -36.45
N THR A 318 -12.73 -5.75 -37.42
CA THR A 318 -13.72 -6.78 -37.74
C THR A 318 -13.15 -8.17 -37.43
N LEU A 319 -13.85 -8.92 -36.57
CA LEU A 319 -13.53 -10.28 -36.19
C LEU A 319 -14.32 -11.27 -37.04
N GLN A 320 -13.63 -12.18 -37.72
CA GLN A 320 -14.24 -13.33 -38.39
C GLN A 320 -14.80 -14.33 -37.36
N PRO A 321 -15.74 -15.22 -37.76
CA PRO A 321 -16.24 -16.29 -36.89
C PRO A 321 -15.11 -17.10 -36.24
N GLY A 322 -15.10 -17.15 -34.90
CA GLY A 322 -14.07 -17.85 -34.12
C GLY A 322 -12.74 -17.10 -33.96
N GLU A 323 -12.58 -15.93 -34.56
CA GLU A 323 -11.36 -15.12 -34.45
C GLU A 323 -11.20 -14.52 -33.05
N THR A 324 -9.96 -14.37 -32.61
CA THR A 324 -9.58 -13.68 -31.38
C THR A 324 -8.44 -12.73 -31.66
N LEU A 325 -8.59 -11.46 -31.30
CA LEU A 325 -7.54 -10.45 -31.41
C LEU A 325 -7.24 -9.81 -30.06
N GLU A 326 -5.98 -9.39 -29.91
CA GLU A 326 -5.50 -8.62 -28.77
C GLU A 326 -5.25 -7.17 -29.19
N VAL A 327 -5.75 -6.21 -28.41
CA VAL A 327 -5.70 -4.76 -28.66
C VAL A 327 -5.15 -4.06 -27.41
N PRO A 328 -3.84 -3.73 -27.37
CA PRO A 328 -3.28 -3.05 -26.22
C PRO A 328 -3.54 -1.54 -26.31
N PHE A 329 -3.94 -0.97 -25.19
CA PHE A 329 -3.86 0.46 -24.92
C PHE A 329 -2.89 0.67 -23.76
N VAL A 330 -2.21 1.80 -23.76
CA VAL A 330 -1.34 2.23 -22.67
C VAL A 330 -1.74 3.61 -22.22
N LEU A 331 -1.69 3.83 -20.91
CA LEU A 331 -1.65 5.14 -20.28
C LEU A 331 -0.30 5.28 -19.57
N SER A 332 0.41 6.38 -19.82
CA SER A 332 1.62 6.75 -19.08
C SER A 332 1.55 8.19 -18.59
N TRP A 333 2.36 8.50 -17.59
CA TRP A 333 2.58 9.86 -17.10
C TRP A 333 4.06 10.12 -16.85
N ASP A 334 4.53 11.32 -17.18
CA ASP A 334 5.88 11.78 -16.86
C ASP A 334 5.76 13.05 -16.02
N PHE A 335 5.76 12.87 -14.69
CA PHE A 335 5.82 13.91 -13.68
C PHE A 335 7.05 13.69 -12.81
N PRO A 336 8.22 14.23 -13.21
CA PRO A 336 9.50 13.79 -12.68
C PRO A 336 9.75 14.27 -11.25
N VAL A 337 9.06 15.33 -10.80
CA VAL A 337 9.29 15.99 -9.51
C VAL A 337 8.17 15.66 -8.53
N THR A 338 8.56 15.26 -7.33
CA THR A 338 7.72 15.31 -6.12
C THR A 338 8.22 16.47 -5.26
N GLU A 339 7.34 17.40 -4.92
CA GLU A 339 7.61 18.46 -3.95
C GLU A 339 6.97 18.08 -2.61
N PHE A 340 7.65 18.40 -1.51
CA PHE A 340 7.11 18.23 -0.16
C PHE A 340 6.78 19.60 0.44
N ALA A 341 7.60 20.09 1.38
CA ALA A 341 7.61 21.52 1.70
C ALA A 341 8.12 22.34 0.50
N ALA A 342 7.70 23.61 0.43
CA ALA A 342 8.12 24.52 -0.63
C ALA A 342 9.64 24.53 -0.83
N GLY A 343 10.09 24.17 -2.04
CA GLY A 343 11.50 24.09 -2.42
C GLY A 343 12.22 22.78 -2.03
N VAL A 344 11.56 21.86 -1.33
CA VAL A 344 12.07 20.53 -1.03
C VAL A 344 11.58 19.57 -2.10
N ASN A 345 12.45 19.22 -3.04
CA ASN A 345 12.12 18.47 -4.23
C ASN A 345 13.00 17.23 -4.37
N TYR A 346 12.40 16.13 -4.82
CA TYR A 346 13.12 14.96 -5.29
C TYR A 346 12.66 14.57 -6.69
N PHE A 347 13.60 14.04 -7.48
CA PHE A 347 13.24 13.34 -8.70
C PHE A 347 12.75 11.92 -8.36
N ARG A 348 11.72 11.46 -9.07
CA ARG A 348 11.16 10.11 -8.90
C ARG A 348 12.08 9.06 -9.54
N ARG A 349 12.09 7.84 -9.01
CA ARG A 349 12.98 6.76 -9.44
C ARG A 349 12.99 6.52 -10.95
N TYR A 350 11.83 6.55 -11.61
CA TYR A 350 11.76 6.25 -13.05
C TYR A 350 12.59 7.22 -13.92
N THR A 351 12.92 8.42 -13.40
CA THR A 351 13.72 9.40 -14.13
C THR A 351 15.15 8.92 -14.38
N ASP A 352 15.65 7.95 -13.60
CA ASP A 352 16.95 7.31 -13.85
C ASP A 352 16.98 6.59 -15.21
N PHE A 353 15.81 6.22 -15.74
CA PHE A 353 15.67 5.43 -16.96
C PHE A 353 15.09 6.22 -18.15
N PHE A 354 14.30 7.26 -17.87
CA PHE A 354 13.63 8.06 -18.92
C PHE A 354 14.09 9.53 -18.97
N GLY A 355 14.82 10.02 -17.98
CA GLY A 355 15.18 11.43 -17.85
C GLY A 355 14.18 12.24 -17.00
N CYS A 356 14.51 13.50 -16.73
CA CYS A 356 13.81 14.35 -15.77
C CYS A 356 13.21 15.64 -16.36
N ASN A 357 13.00 15.73 -17.69
CA ASN A 357 12.50 16.95 -18.32
C ASN A 357 10.95 17.05 -18.36
N GLY A 358 10.21 15.98 -18.05
CA GLY A 358 8.75 15.96 -18.07
C GLY A 358 8.11 15.74 -19.45
N GLU A 359 8.90 15.43 -20.49
CA GLU A 359 8.46 15.30 -21.88
C GLU A 359 8.49 13.84 -22.41
N ASN A 360 8.64 12.85 -21.54
CA ASN A 360 8.93 11.45 -21.91
C ASN A 360 7.72 10.53 -21.86
N ALA A 361 6.49 11.03 -21.62
CA ALA A 361 5.31 10.17 -21.52
C ALA A 361 5.09 9.30 -22.78
N TRP A 362 5.36 9.83 -23.97
CA TRP A 362 5.32 9.07 -25.23
C TRP A 362 6.36 7.93 -25.26
N GLN A 363 7.59 8.19 -24.82
CA GLN A 363 8.64 7.17 -24.76
C GLN A 363 8.31 6.07 -23.75
N ILE A 364 7.73 6.42 -22.61
CA ILE A 364 7.26 5.46 -21.60
C ILE A 364 6.13 4.60 -22.18
N ALA A 365 5.16 5.23 -22.87
CA ALA A 365 4.03 4.52 -23.48
C ALA A 365 4.46 3.55 -24.58
N THR A 366 5.36 3.96 -25.47
CA THR A 366 5.89 3.12 -26.56
C THR A 366 6.79 2.01 -26.05
N THR A 367 7.56 2.25 -24.98
CA THR A 367 8.29 1.19 -24.27
C THR A 367 7.34 0.13 -23.73
N ALA A 368 6.23 0.52 -23.13
CA ALA A 368 5.21 -0.41 -22.66
C ALA A 368 4.54 -1.20 -23.78
N LEU A 369 4.15 -0.54 -24.88
CA LEU A 369 3.58 -1.23 -26.05
C LEU A 369 4.54 -2.23 -26.68
N LYS A 370 5.85 -1.99 -26.57
CA LYS A 370 6.88 -2.92 -27.02
C LYS A 370 7.07 -4.11 -26.06
N GLU A 371 7.05 -3.87 -24.75
CA GLU A 371 7.50 -4.83 -23.74
C GLU A 371 6.38 -5.51 -22.93
N TYR A 372 5.11 -5.13 -23.09
CA TYR A 372 4.02 -5.61 -22.22
C TYR A 372 3.88 -7.14 -22.16
N HIS A 373 4.18 -7.86 -23.25
CA HIS A 373 4.18 -9.32 -23.23
C HIS A 373 5.29 -9.89 -22.33
N ASN A 374 6.49 -9.29 -22.36
CA ASN A 374 7.61 -9.68 -21.51
C ASN A 374 7.27 -9.38 -20.05
N TRP A 375 6.77 -8.17 -19.76
CA TRP A 375 6.35 -7.78 -18.42
C TRP A 375 5.28 -8.70 -17.85
N ARG A 376 4.24 -9.00 -18.64
CA ARG A 376 3.19 -9.96 -18.25
C ARG A 376 3.77 -11.34 -17.96
N SER A 377 4.73 -11.81 -18.76
CA SER A 377 5.42 -13.08 -18.55
C SER A 377 6.25 -13.09 -17.27
N HIS A 378 6.96 -12.00 -16.95
CA HIS A 378 7.69 -11.87 -15.68
C HIS A 378 6.75 -11.87 -14.49
N ILE A 379 5.64 -11.13 -14.57
CA ILE A 379 4.58 -11.13 -13.55
C ILE A 379 4.07 -12.56 -13.30
N GLN A 380 3.73 -13.28 -14.36
CA GLN A 380 3.27 -14.67 -14.24
C GLN A 380 4.34 -15.57 -13.64
N SER A 381 5.58 -15.44 -14.09
CA SER A 381 6.69 -16.31 -13.69
C SER A 381 6.99 -16.21 -12.19
N TRP A 382 6.93 -15.01 -11.61
CA TRP A 382 7.16 -14.85 -10.17
C TRP A 382 5.96 -15.30 -9.33
N GLN A 383 4.72 -15.11 -9.82
CA GLN A 383 3.51 -15.53 -9.10
C GLN A 383 3.32 -17.06 -9.10
N ASN A 384 3.64 -17.72 -10.22
CA ASN A 384 3.32 -19.14 -10.44
C ASN A 384 3.82 -20.08 -9.33
N PRO A 385 5.05 -19.97 -8.79
CA PRO A 385 5.51 -20.82 -7.70
C PRO A 385 4.59 -20.81 -6.46
N ILE A 386 3.92 -19.69 -6.18
CA ILE A 386 2.96 -19.58 -5.08
C ILE A 386 1.57 -20.06 -5.54
N LEU A 387 1.15 -19.68 -6.75
CA LEU A 387 -0.17 -20.02 -7.29
C LEU A 387 -0.36 -21.53 -7.48
N GLU A 388 0.71 -22.25 -7.82
CA GLU A 388 0.70 -23.69 -8.09
C GLU A 388 0.73 -24.53 -6.81
N ARG A 389 1.01 -23.96 -5.63
CA ARG A 389 1.01 -24.68 -4.35
C ARG A 389 -0.38 -25.22 -4.00
N PRO A 390 -0.63 -26.55 -4.02
CA PRO A 390 -1.96 -27.10 -3.77
C PRO A 390 -2.34 -27.06 -2.28
N ASP A 391 -1.36 -26.91 -1.40
CA ASP A 391 -1.53 -26.87 0.05
C ASP A 391 -1.96 -25.47 0.56
N LEU A 392 -1.80 -24.42 -0.26
CA LEU A 392 -2.30 -23.09 0.05
C LEU A 392 -3.71 -22.88 -0.52
N PRO A 393 -4.70 -22.46 0.30
CA PRO A 393 -6.06 -22.23 -0.19
C PRO A 393 -6.13 -20.99 -1.09
N ASN A 394 -7.08 -20.98 -2.02
CA ASN A 394 -7.23 -19.88 -2.99
C ASN A 394 -7.50 -18.52 -2.33
N TRP A 395 -8.25 -18.47 -1.23
CA TRP A 395 -8.50 -17.22 -0.50
C TRP A 395 -7.21 -16.63 0.09
N PHE A 396 -6.25 -17.48 0.49
CA PHE A 396 -4.98 -17.03 1.05
C PHE A 396 -4.08 -16.48 -0.04
N LYS A 397 -3.95 -17.21 -1.16
CA LYS A 397 -3.23 -16.71 -2.35
C LYS A 397 -3.79 -15.37 -2.82
N MET A 398 -5.12 -15.27 -2.88
CA MET A 398 -5.82 -14.05 -3.25
C MET A 398 -5.38 -12.87 -2.38
N ALA A 399 -5.53 -13.00 -1.05
CA ALA A 399 -5.19 -11.94 -0.11
C ALA A 399 -3.69 -11.64 -0.12
N LEU A 400 -2.84 -12.67 -0.11
CA LEU A 400 -1.38 -12.54 -0.10
C LEU A 400 -0.89 -11.62 -1.23
N PHE A 401 -1.35 -11.84 -2.47
CA PHE A 401 -0.99 -10.99 -3.59
C PHE A 401 -1.68 -9.62 -3.52
N ASN A 402 -2.99 -9.57 -3.22
CA ASN A 402 -3.73 -8.31 -3.26
C ASN A 402 -3.36 -7.33 -2.15
N GLU A 403 -2.86 -7.78 -0.97
CA GLU A 403 -2.36 -6.88 0.08
C GLU A 403 -1.07 -6.13 -0.34
N LEU A 404 -0.35 -6.57 -1.38
CA LEU A 404 0.81 -5.83 -1.92
C LEU A 404 0.42 -4.53 -2.64
N TYR A 405 -0.87 -4.27 -2.85
CA TYR A 405 -1.34 -3.03 -3.46
C TYR A 405 -0.85 -1.78 -2.71
N ASP A 406 -0.60 -1.91 -1.41
CA ASP A 406 -0.18 -0.83 -0.54
C ASP A 406 1.22 -0.28 -0.90
N LEU A 407 2.08 -1.11 -1.50
CA LEU A 407 3.36 -0.66 -2.06
C LEU A 407 3.19 0.27 -3.29
N THR A 408 1.98 0.35 -3.85
CA THR A 408 1.64 1.26 -4.95
C THR A 408 0.77 2.43 -4.48
N SER A 409 -0.25 2.18 -3.66
CA SER A 409 -1.25 3.20 -3.26
C SER A 409 -1.14 3.66 -1.81
N GLY A 410 -0.17 3.18 -1.04
CA GLY A 410 0.11 3.64 0.33
C GLY A 410 0.86 4.97 0.38
N GLY A 411 0.65 5.86 -0.61
CA GLY A 411 1.38 7.12 -0.73
C GLY A 411 2.87 6.95 -1.03
N THR A 412 3.26 5.87 -1.69
CA THR A 412 4.66 5.44 -1.85
C THR A 412 5.56 6.49 -2.50
N LEU A 413 6.76 6.63 -1.95
CA LEU A 413 7.87 7.41 -2.48
C LEU A 413 8.99 6.49 -2.93
N TRP A 414 9.61 6.87 -4.05
CA TRP A 414 10.86 6.27 -4.49
C TRP A 414 11.63 7.32 -5.27
N ASN A 415 12.73 7.84 -4.71
CA ASN A 415 13.51 8.86 -5.37
C ASN A 415 14.56 8.26 -6.33
N ALA A 416 15.09 9.10 -7.22
CA ALA A 416 16.22 8.78 -8.09
C ALA A 416 17.44 8.31 -7.29
N ALA A 417 18.26 7.44 -7.90
CA ALA A 417 19.47 6.93 -7.26
C ALA A 417 20.40 8.04 -6.80
N SER A 418 21.11 7.79 -5.70
CA SER A 418 22.27 8.58 -5.28
C SER A 418 23.47 7.68 -5.02
N GLU A 419 24.63 8.26 -4.72
CA GLU A 419 25.84 7.51 -4.37
C GLU A 419 25.66 6.65 -3.11
N ILE A 420 24.93 7.17 -2.11
CA ILE A 420 24.70 6.50 -0.83
C ILE A 420 23.45 5.60 -0.81
N ASP A 421 22.51 5.85 -1.73
CA ASP A 421 21.31 5.05 -1.93
C ASP A 421 21.24 4.67 -3.43
N PRO A 422 21.98 3.64 -3.88
CA PRO A 422 22.15 3.30 -5.31
C PRO A 422 20.86 2.81 -5.98
N VAL A 423 19.92 2.32 -5.17
CA VAL A 423 18.56 1.99 -5.61
C VAL A 423 17.56 3.11 -5.34
N GLY A 424 17.98 4.26 -4.81
CA GLY A 424 17.11 5.32 -4.31
C GLY A 424 16.60 5.05 -2.89
N GLN A 425 16.14 6.09 -2.21
CA GLN A 425 15.39 5.99 -0.96
C GLN A 425 13.93 5.65 -1.24
N PHE A 426 13.38 4.80 -0.40
CA PHE A 426 12.01 4.32 -0.46
C PHE A 426 11.22 4.72 0.78
N ALA A 427 9.93 4.95 0.64
CA ALA A 427 9.04 5.13 1.78
C ALA A 427 7.58 4.80 1.43
N VAL A 428 6.82 4.18 2.34
CA VAL A 428 5.36 4.01 2.29
C VAL A 428 4.77 4.67 3.54
N LEU A 429 3.61 5.31 3.41
CA LEU A 429 2.92 5.87 4.57
C LEU A 429 2.42 4.76 5.49
N GLU A 430 2.30 5.05 6.78
CA GLU A 430 1.52 4.22 7.68
C GLU A 430 0.08 4.05 7.17
N CYS A 431 -0.56 5.17 6.81
CA CYS A 431 -1.78 5.22 6.00
C CYS A 431 -2.07 6.65 5.50
N LEU A 432 -3.22 6.82 4.82
CA LEU A 432 -3.66 8.11 4.29
C LEU A 432 -4.21 9.08 5.35
N ASP A 433 -4.65 8.54 6.49
CA ASP A 433 -5.14 9.31 7.64
C ASP A 433 -3.98 9.83 8.50
N TYR A 434 -2.99 8.96 8.71
CA TYR A 434 -1.78 9.16 9.49
C TYR A 434 -0.60 9.13 8.52
N ARG A 435 -0.38 10.26 7.84
CA ARG A 435 0.56 10.39 6.73
C ARG A 435 2.00 10.49 7.22
N TRP A 436 2.45 9.43 7.86
CA TRP A 436 3.78 9.30 8.43
C TRP A 436 4.51 8.22 7.63
N TYR A 437 5.64 8.58 7.04
CA TYR A 437 6.40 7.67 6.22
C TYR A 437 7.12 6.66 7.10
N GLU A 438 6.89 5.38 6.82
CA GLU A 438 7.56 4.26 7.44
C GLU A 438 7.45 4.32 8.97
N SER A 439 6.25 4.29 9.56
CA SER A 439 6.14 4.13 11.02
C SER A 439 6.76 2.80 11.47
N LEU A 440 7.81 2.84 12.28
CA LEU A 440 8.71 1.72 12.56
C LEU A 440 8.08 0.56 13.31
N ASP A 441 7.28 0.87 14.31
CA ASP A 441 6.51 -0.08 15.10
C ASP A 441 5.44 -0.80 14.25
N VAL A 442 4.91 -0.13 13.23
CA VAL A 442 3.99 -0.73 12.26
C VAL A 442 4.74 -1.67 11.31
N ARG A 443 5.93 -1.28 10.84
CA ARG A 443 6.75 -2.07 9.90
C ARG A 443 7.28 -3.38 10.46
N LEU A 444 7.40 -3.49 11.78
CA LEU A 444 7.70 -4.77 12.44
C LEU A 444 6.78 -5.88 11.86
N TYR A 445 5.54 -5.55 11.54
CA TYR A 445 4.64 -6.45 10.82
C TYR A 445 4.52 -6.11 9.33
N GLY A 446 4.44 -4.82 8.99
CA GLY A 446 4.11 -4.37 7.63
C GLY A 446 5.18 -4.66 6.57
N SER A 447 6.45 -4.85 6.93
CA SER A 447 7.51 -4.87 5.91
C SER A 447 7.89 -6.25 5.36
N PHE A 448 7.25 -7.35 5.79
CA PHE A 448 7.54 -8.69 5.26
C PHE A 448 7.40 -8.80 3.74
N GLY A 449 6.35 -8.18 3.17
CA GLY A 449 6.13 -8.16 1.72
C GLY A 449 7.26 -7.44 0.97
N LEU A 450 7.71 -6.29 1.49
CA LEU A 450 8.81 -5.52 0.90
C LEU A 450 10.14 -6.27 1.04
N LEU A 451 10.46 -6.78 2.22
CA LEU A 451 11.69 -7.54 2.48
C LEU A 451 11.83 -8.76 1.56
N MET A 452 10.76 -9.55 1.40
CA MET A 452 10.80 -10.79 0.63
C MET A 452 10.90 -10.56 -0.88
N LEU A 453 10.41 -9.42 -1.38
CA LEU A 453 10.24 -9.19 -2.81
C LEU A 453 11.19 -8.11 -3.36
N PHE A 454 11.58 -7.14 -2.54
CA PHE A 454 12.44 -6.00 -2.89
C PHE A 454 13.42 -5.70 -1.75
N PRO A 455 14.30 -6.65 -1.39
CA PRO A 455 15.17 -6.55 -0.21
C PRO A 455 16.07 -5.31 -0.18
N GLU A 456 16.51 -4.80 -1.34
CA GLU A 456 17.35 -3.61 -1.38
C GLU A 456 16.58 -2.32 -1.03
N LEU A 457 15.26 -2.28 -1.28
CA LEU A 457 14.40 -1.19 -0.83
C LEU A 457 14.17 -1.26 0.68
N GLU A 458 13.92 -2.45 1.23
CA GLU A 458 13.80 -2.65 2.68
C GLU A 458 15.07 -2.18 3.40
N LYS A 459 16.25 -2.60 2.94
CA LYS A 459 17.52 -2.16 3.52
C LYS A 459 17.72 -0.65 3.41
N SER A 460 17.28 -0.01 2.31
CA SER A 460 17.33 1.45 2.19
C SER A 460 16.48 2.14 3.26
N VAL A 461 15.27 1.63 3.54
CA VAL A 461 14.42 2.14 4.63
C VAL A 461 15.12 2.01 5.98
N ILE A 462 15.68 0.84 6.30
CA ILE A 462 16.37 0.63 7.59
C ILE A 462 17.64 1.50 7.71
N ARG A 463 18.40 1.70 6.63
CA ARG A 463 19.52 2.67 6.62
C ARG A 463 19.05 4.09 6.89
N ALA A 464 17.88 4.50 6.39
CA ALA A 464 17.33 5.82 6.71
C ALA A 464 17.03 5.97 8.21
N PHE A 465 16.51 4.93 8.88
CA PHE A 465 16.39 4.92 10.34
C PHE A 465 17.75 5.01 11.05
N ALA A 466 18.74 4.26 10.59
CA ALA A 466 20.10 4.31 11.15
C ALA A 466 20.68 5.74 11.10
N ARG A 467 20.47 6.46 9.99
CA ARG A 467 20.89 7.88 9.83
C ARG A 467 20.10 8.84 10.73
N ALA A 468 18.84 8.55 11.03
CA ALA A 468 17.95 9.42 11.80
C ALA A 468 18.07 9.28 13.33
N ILE A 469 18.45 8.11 13.84
CA ILE A 469 18.66 7.84 15.27
C ILE A 469 19.58 8.87 15.97
N PRO A 470 20.78 9.19 15.44
CA PRO A 470 21.68 10.16 16.09
C PRO A 470 21.20 11.62 16.02
N GLN A 471 20.21 11.94 15.19
CA GLN A 471 19.75 13.32 14.98
C GLN A 471 18.89 13.85 16.13
N SER A 472 18.79 15.18 16.24
CA SER A 472 17.92 15.89 17.19
C SER A 472 17.18 17.04 16.53
N ASP A 473 16.00 17.37 17.07
CA ASP A 473 15.22 18.55 16.72
C ASP A 473 14.53 19.07 18.00
N ASP A 474 15.03 20.18 18.53
CA ASP A 474 14.58 20.80 19.79
C ASP A 474 13.22 21.52 19.66
N THR A 475 12.61 21.52 18.48
CA THR A 475 11.28 22.12 18.28
C THR A 475 10.27 21.45 19.20
N THR A 476 9.55 22.25 20.00
CA THR A 476 8.56 21.71 20.94
C THR A 476 7.17 21.63 20.32
N ARG A 477 6.41 20.60 20.69
CA ARG A 477 5.07 20.30 20.18
C ARG A 477 4.15 19.89 21.33
N ILE A 478 2.87 20.13 21.15
CA ILE A 478 1.83 19.55 22.02
C ILE A 478 1.69 18.05 21.74
N ILE A 479 1.27 17.30 22.74
CA ILE A 479 1.01 15.87 22.66
C ILE A 479 -0.50 15.63 22.56
N GLY A 480 -0.94 15.14 21.41
CA GLY A 480 -2.34 15.00 21.02
C GLY A 480 -3.17 14.12 21.95
N TYR A 481 -2.61 13.03 22.45
CA TYR A 481 -3.27 12.11 23.37
C TYR A 481 -3.82 12.79 24.63
N TYR A 482 -3.13 13.79 25.18
CA TYR A 482 -3.65 14.50 26.35
C TYR A 482 -4.93 15.27 26.04
N LEU A 483 -5.12 15.70 24.79
CA LEU A 483 -6.35 16.36 24.35
C LEU A 483 -7.52 15.37 24.26
N THR A 484 -7.28 14.13 23.82
CA THR A 484 -8.34 13.10 23.70
C THR A 484 -8.90 12.71 25.07
N ILE A 485 -8.05 12.67 26.09
CA ILE A 485 -8.44 12.44 27.49
C ILE A 485 -8.85 13.72 28.23
N LYS A 486 -8.96 14.86 27.53
CA LYS A 486 -9.36 16.17 28.08
C LYS A 486 -8.48 16.64 29.24
N SER A 487 -7.19 16.40 29.14
CA SER A 487 -6.15 16.84 30.07
C SER A 487 -5.30 17.95 29.46
N GLN A 488 -4.56 18.67 30.32
CA GLN A 488 -3.56 19.63 29.86
C GLN A 488 -2.45 18.88 29.10
N SER A 489 -2.21 19.28 27.84
CA SER A 489 -1.10 18.75 27.06
C SER A 489 0.23 19.31 27.55
N PRO A 490 1.24 18.47 27.79
CA PRO A 490 2.62 18.92 27.93
C PRO A 490 3.15 19.42 26.58
N LEU A 491 4.29 20.13 26.63
CA LEU A 491 5.14 20.36 25.47
C LEU A 491 6.28 19.34 25.51
N ALA A 492 6.49 18.62 24.41
CA ALA A 492 7.58 17.67 24.24
C ALA A 492 8.49 18.13 23.10
N VAL A 493 9.77 17.76 23.17
CA VAL A 493 10.73 17.96 22.09
C VAL A 493 10.41 17.00 20.95
N ARG A 494 10.53 17.44 19.69
CA ARG A 494 10.22 16.60 18.52
C ARG A 494 11.09 15.35 18.47
N LYS A 495 12.42 15.50 18.54
CA LYS A 495 13.37 14.39 18.38
C LYS A 495 14.57 14.56 19.30
N VAL A 496 14.80 13.58 20.15
CA VAL A 496 15.99 13.49 21.01
C VAL A 496 17.04 12.59 20.36
N ALA A 497 18.32 12.98 20.41
CA ALA A 497 19.41 12.16 19.91
C ALA A 497 19.50 10.80 20.65
N GLY A 498 19.67 9.72 19.88
CA GLY A 498 19.67 8.34 20.38
C GLY A 498 18.28 7.73 20.54
N ALA A 499 17.21 8.52 20.67
CA ALA A 499 15.85 7.98 20.58
C ALA A 499 15.58 7.55 19.15
N THR A 500 15.09 6.33 18.94
CA THR A 500 14.65 5.91 17.60
C THR A 500 13.42 6.72 17.19
N PRO A 501 13.41 7.34 15.99
CA PRO A 501 12.22 8.03 15.54
C PRO A 501 11.09 7.02 15.27
N HIS A 502 9.86 7.47 15.47
CA HIS A 502 8.65 6.76 15.10
C HIS A 502 8.54 6.61 13.58
N ASP A 503 8.65 7.73 12.87
CA ASP A 503 8.47 7.84 11.42
C ASP A 503 9.61 8.65 10.77
N LEU A 504 9.76 8.49 9.46
CA LEU A 504 10.71 9.21 8.60
C LEU A 504 10.15 10.52 8.03
N GLY A 505 9.12 11.10 8.64
CA GLY A 505 8.54 12.38 8.26
C GLY A 505 7.20 12.27 7.53
N ALA A 506 6.77 13.36 6.90
CA ALA A 506 5.46 13.48 6.25
C ALA A 506 5.53 14.32 4.96
N PRO A 507 4.51 14.24 4.09
CA PRO A 507 4.53 14.91 2.78
C PRO A 507 4.62 16.45 2.82
N ASN A 508 4.28 17.10 3.94
CA ASN A 508 4.31 18.56 4.05
C ASN A 508 5.61 19.14 4.65
N GLU A 509 6.65 18.32 4.85
CA GLU A 509 7.95 18.75 5.42
C GLU A 509 9.13 18.31 4.53
N HIS A 510 10.22 17.82 5.11
CA HIS A 510 11.37 17.26 4.39
C HIS A 510 11.50 15.80 4.77
N VAL A 511 10.87 14.92 3.99
CA VAL A 511 10.89 13.46 4.23
C VAL A 511 12.34 12.96 4.33
N TRP A 512 12.56 11.95 5.19
CA TRP A 512 13.84 11.39 5.61
C TRP A 512 14.71 12.28 6.51
N GLU A 513 14.59 13.62 6.40
CA GLU A 513 15.36 14.57 7.21
C GLU A 513 14.60 15.03 8.47
N LYS A 514 13.30 15.30 8.33
CA LYS A 514 12.40 15.75 9.41
C LYS A 514 11.57 14.60 9.96
N THR A 515 12.22 13.73 10.72
CA THR A 515 11.63 12.54 11.37
C THR A 515 10.77 12.89 12.60
N ASN A 516 10.02 11.93 13.15
CA ASN A 516 9.05 12.17 14.25
C ASN A 516 8.02 13.24 13.89
N TYR A 517 7.33 13.04 12.77
CA TYR A 517 6.23 13.92 12.41
C TYR A 517 5.07 13.79 13.38
N THR A 518 4.69 12.56 13.75
CA THR A 518 3.60 12.36 14.68
C THR A 518 3.85 13.11 15.99
N SER A 519 2.81 13.76 16.48
CA SER A 519 2.78 14.37 17.81
C SER A 519 1.58 13.87 18.61
N TYR A 520 1.02 12.72 18.22
CA TYR A 520 -0.06 12.10 18.98
C TYR A 520 0.44 11.65 20.36
N GLN A 521 1.59 10.97 20.39
CA GLN A 521 2.36 10.66 21.59
C GLN A 521 3.75 11.31 21.56
N ASP A 522 4.41 11.39 22.73
CA ASP A 522 5.84 11.67 22.79
C ASP A 522 6.62 10.39 22.49
N CYS A 523 6.94 10.20 21.20
CA CYS A 523 7.61 9.00 20.70
C CYS A 523 9.06 8.86 21.21
N ASN A 524 9.66 9.92 21.75
CA ASN A 524 10.97 9.81 22.39
C ASN A 524 10.90 8.96 23.67
N LEU A 525 9.72 8.74 24.23
CA LEU A 525 9.52 7.94 25.43
C LEU A 525 9.13 6.49 25.11
N TRP A 526 8.99 6.11 23.85
CA TRP A 526 8.50 4.79 23.48
C TRP A 526 9.54 3.69 23.73
N LYS A 527 9.06 2.53 24.20
CA LYS A 527 9.92 1.42 24.66
C LYS A 527 10.17 0.36 23.58
N ASP A 528 9.34 0.31 22.54
CA ASP A 528 9.38 -0.66 21.45
C ASP A 528 10.28 -0.21 20.29
N LEU A 529 10.18 1.04 19.82
CA LEU A 529 10.86 1.54 18.61
C LEU A 529 12.35 1.17 18.51
N GLY A 530 13.11 1.35 19.59
CA GLY A 530 14.54 0.99 19.61
C GLY A 530 14.77 -0.51 19.44
N CYS A 531 13.93 -1.34 20.07
CA CYS A 531 13.97 -2.78 19.93
C CYS A 531 13.56 -3.22 18.52
N ASP A 532 12.50 -2.60 17.98
CA ASP A 532 11.96 -2.90 16.66
C ASP A 532 12.98 -2.63 15.55
N PHE A 533 13.74 -1.53 15.66
CA PHE A 533 14.84 -1.23 14.75
C PHE A 533 15.89 -2.35 14.74
N VAL A 534 16.38 -2.76 15.91
CA VAL A 534 17.43 -3.79 16.03
C VAL A 534 16.95 -5.14 15.48
N LEU A 535 15.71 -5.50 15.79
CA LEU A 535 15.09 -6.72 15.30
C LEU A 535 14.96 -6.72 13.77
N GLN A 536 14.54 -5.59 13.18
CA GLN A 536 14.43 -5.46 11.73
C GLN A 536 15.81 -5.46 11.04
N VAL A 537 16.83 -4.80 11.59
CA VAL A 537 18.21 -4.88 11.06
C VAL A 537 18.68 -6.34 10.99
N TYR A 538 18.51 -7.11 12.07
CA TYR A 538 18.94 -8.51 12.06
C TYR A 538 18.08 -9.39 11.14
N ARG A 539 16.76 -9.15 11.10
CA ARG A 539 15.82 -9.82 10.19
C ARG A 539 16.25 -9.65 8.74
N ASP A 540 16.54 -8.43 8.34
CA ASP A 540 16.79 -8.11 6.95
C ASP A 540 18.16 -8.62 6.51
N PHE A 541 19.16 -8.55 7.39
CA PHE A 541 20.43 -9.25 7.16
C PHE A 541 20.24 -10.76 6.98
N LEU A 542 19.50 -11.40 7.89
CA LEU A 542 19.32 -12.86 7.88
C LEU A 542 18.56 -13.33 6.63
N PHE A 543 17.43 -12.70 6.32
CA PHE A 543 16.55 -13.11 5.22
C PHE A 543 17.01 -12.65 3.83
N THR A 544 18.06 -11.83 3.76
CA THR A 544 18.75 -11.50 2.50
C THR A 544 20.05 -12.29 2.29
N GLY A 545 20.21 -13.41 3.01
CA GLY A 545 21.29 -14.38 2.81
C GLY A 545 22.43 -14.30 3.81
N ALA A 546 22.31 -13.46 4.85
CA ALA A 546 23.27 -13.36 5.96
C ALA A 546 24.72 -13.09 5.52
N ASN A 547 24.89 -12.26 4.49
CA ASN A 547 26.18 -11.97 3.86
C ASN A 547 26.47 -10.47 3.69
N ASP A 548 25.50 -9.59 3.88
CA ASP A 548 25.64 -8.14 3.75
C ASP A 548 26.19 -7.52 5.05
N LEU A 549 27.50 -7.61 5.21
CA LEU A 549 28.21 -7.11 6.39
C LEU A 549 28.33 -5.59 6.40
N ASP A 550 28.33 -4.97 5.22
CA ASP A 550 28.32 -3.51 5.09
C ASP A 550 27.00 -2.95 5.64
N PHE A 551 25.85 -3.57 5.35
CA PHE A 551 24.58 -3.19 5.96
C PHE A 551 24.59 -3.27 7.51
N LEU A 552 25.15 -4.35 8.08
CA LEU A 552 25.27 -4.45 9.54
C LEU A 552 26.21 -3.38 10.11
N ALA A 553 27.32 -3.09 9.41
CA ALA A 553 28.25 -2.05 9.81
C ALA A 553 27.61 -0.65 9.75
N ASP A 554 26.86 -0.35 8.68
CA ASP A 554 26.11 0.90 8.50
C ASP A 554 25.12 1.15 9.64
N CYS A 555 24.54 0.08 10.19
CA CYS A 555 23.52 0.16 11.24
C CYS A 555 24.09 0.07 12.67
N TRP A 556 25.32 -0.40 12.85
CA TRP A 556 25.84 -0.78 14.17
C TRP A 556 25.85 0.38 15.17
N ASP A 557 26.35 1.55 14.79
CA ASP A 557 26.39 2.72 15.68
C ASP A 557 24.99 3.17 16.11
N ALA A 558 24.00 3.03 15.23
CA ALA A 558 22.61 3.33 15.52
C ALA A 558 21.99 2.29 16.47
N ILE A 559 22.34 1.00 16.31
CA ILE A 559 21.96 -0.07 17.25
C ILE A 559 22.47 0.25 18.65
N VAL A 560 23.73 0.66 18.77
CA VAL A 560 24.32 1.03 20.08
C VAL A 560 23.58 2.21 20.70
N GLN A 561 23.44 3.29 19.96
CA GLN A 561 22.79 4.50 20.48
C GLN A 561 21.35 4.27 20.91
N THR A 562 20.58 3.48 20.15
CA THR A 562 19.18 3.23 20.50
C THR A 562 19.01 2.31 21.70
N LEU A 563 19.78 1.23 21.80
CA LEU A 563 19.70 0.33 22.96
C LEU A 563 20.16 1.01 24.24
N ASP A 564 21.23 1.82 24.16
CA ASP A 564 21.68 2.66 25.28
C ASP A 564 20.62 3.69 25.68
N TYR A 565 19.87 4.23 24.71
CA TYR A 565 18.78 5.15 24.98
C TYR A 565 17.61 4.44 25.68
N VAL A 566 17.15 3.30 25.16
CA VAL A 566 16.07 2.49 25.77
C VAL A 566 16.46 2.05 27.18
N LYS A 567 17.73 1.69 27.41
CA LYS A 567 18.24 1.29 28.73
C LYS A 567 18.07 2.37 29.81
N LYS A 568 17.95 3.65 29.46
CA LYS A 568 17.68 4.74 30.42
C LYS A 568 16.30 4.64 31.05
N PHE A 569 15.40 3.85 30.45
CA PHE A 569 14.08 3.59 30.99
C PHE A 569 14.03 2.40 31.95
N ASP A 570 15.16 1.75 32.26
CA ASP A 570 15.29 0.89 33.45
C ASP A 570 15.56 1.79 34.66
N LEU A 571 14.52 1.99 35.46
CA LEU A 571 14.49 2.92 36.59
C LEU A 571 14.78 2.23 37.93
N ASP A 572 14.59 0.90 38.02
CA ASP A 572 14.82 0.13 39.24
C ASP A 572 16.17 -0.64 39.26
N GLY A 573 16.90 -0.65 38.15
CA GLY A 573 18.23 -1.24 37.99
C GLY A 573 18.22 -2.73 37.70
N ASP A 574 17.08 -3.30 37.32
CA ASP A 574 16.91 -4.72 37.02
C ASP A 574 17.25 -5.12 35.57
N SER A 575 17.74 -4.16 34.77
CA SER A 575 18.15 -4.24 33.37
C SER A 575 17.02 -4.35 32.33
N ILE A 576 15.74 -4.26 32.72
CA ILE A 576 14.61 -4.25 31.78
C ILE A 576 13.87 -2.90 31.84
N PRO A 577 13.58 -2.25 30.69
CA PRO A 577 12.90 -0.96 30.70
C PRO A 577 11.45 -1.06 31.19
N GLU A 578 11.00 -0.09 32.00
CA GLU A 578 9.61 -0.01 32.45
C GLU A 578 8.75 0.92 31.59
N ASN A 579 7.55 0.45 31.25
CA ASN A 579 6.47 1.30 30.77
C ASN A 579 6.01 2.24 31.91
N SER A 580 5.67 3.48 31.53
CA SER A 580 5.53 4.59 32.49
C SER A 580 4.10 4.83 33.00
N GLY A 581 3.13 4.02 32.59
CA GLY A 581 1.70 4.26 32.82
C GLY A 581 1.06 5.24 31.81
N ALA A 582 1.84 5.76 30.86
CA ALA A 582 1.36 6.39 29.63
C ALA A 582 1.40 5.37 28.47
N PRO A 583 0.67 5.58 27.36
CA PRO A 583 0.87 4.80 26.15
C PRO A 583 2.21 5.18 25.51
N ASP A 584 3.22 4.35 25.73
CA ASP A 584 4.61 4.55 25.30
C ASP A 584 5.10 3.41 24.41
N GLN A 585 4.24 3.00 23.46
CA GLN A 585 4.42 1.93 22.48
C GLN A 585 3.28 1.95 21.43
N THR A 586 3.35 1.12 20.38
CA THR A 586 2.43 1.06 19.22
C THR A 586 0.94 1.02 19.56
N PHE A 587 0.55 0.41 20.68
CA PHE A 587 -0.81 0.51 21.23
C PHE A 587 -0.94 1.85 21.97
N ASP A 588 -0.84 2.93 21.21
CA ASP A 588 -0.69 4.33 21.63
C ASP A 588 -1.91 4.93 22.35
N ASP A 589 -2.96 4.16 22.56
CA ASP A 589 -4.14 4.50 23.38
C ASP A 589 -4.36 3.50 24.53
N TRP A 590 -3.43 2.55 24.71
CA TRP A 590 -3.43 1.53 25.75
C TRP A 590 -2.26 1.72 26.71
N ARG A 591 -2.57 2.06 27.96
CA ARG A 591 -1.56 2.27 29.01
C ARG A 591 -1.00 0.94 29.51
N LEU A 592 0.32 0.85 29.56
CA LEU A 592 1.07 -0.22 30.22
C LEU A 592 1.89 0.39 31.37
N ASN A 593 2.11 -0.36 32.45
CA ASN A 593 2.84 0.13 33.61
C ASN A 593 3.79 -0.92 34.19
N GLY A 594 5.03 -0.51 34.49
CA GLY A 594 6.08 -1.42 34.92
C GLY A 594 6.63 -2.25 33.75
N VAL A 595 7.07 -3.47 34.01
CA VAL A 595 7.54 -4.38 32.95
C VAL A 595 6.32 -4.94 32.22
N SER A 596 6.21 -4.74 30.91
CA SER A 596 5.13 -5.33 30.10
C SER A 596 5.56 -6.56 29.32
N ALA A 597 4.60 -7.43 29.00
CA ALA A 597 4.88 -8.61 28.17
C ALA A 597 5.35 -8.23 26.76
N TYR A 598 4.74 -7.21 26.17
CA TYR A 598 5.07 -6.71 24.84
C TYR A 598 6.48 -6.09 24.79
N CYS A 599 6.68 -4.93 25.44
CA CYS A 599 7.95 -4.19 25.37
C CYS A 599 9.10 -4.96 26.03
N GLY A 600 8.84 -5.63 27.16
CA GLY A 600 9.86 -6.45 27.82
C GLY A 600 10.30 -7.63 26.96
N GLY A 601 9.40 -8.25 26.21
CA GLY A 601 9.73 -9.33 25.29
C GLY A 601 10.57 -8.83 24.11
N LEU A 602 10.18 -7.70 23.51
CA LEU A 602 10.92 -7.04 22.44
C LEU A 602 12.34 -6.67 22.88
N TRP A 603 12.50 -6.14 24.08
CA TRP A 603 13.82 -5.82 24.67
C TRP A 603 14.72 -7.06 24.73
N LEU A 604 14.24 -8.17 25.27
CA LEU A 604 15.03 -9.41 25.35
C LEU A 604 15.43 -9.91 23.96
N ALA A 605 14.53 -9.88 22.99
CA ALA A 605 14.79 -10.34 21.63
C ALA A 605 15.78 -9.41 20.89
N ALA A 606 15.66 -8.10 21.09
CA ALA A 606 16.58 -7.12 20.52
C ALA A 606 18.00 -7.26 21.09
N LEU A 607 18.15 -7.57 22.39
CA LEU A 607 19.45 -7.87 22.97
C LEU A 607 20.07 -9.15 22.37
N GLU A 608 19.29 -10.22 22.21
CA GLU A 608 19.76 -11.44 21.52
C GLU A 608 20.21 -11.14 20.07
N ALA A 609 19.46 -10.32 19.34
CA ALA A 609 19.80 -9.89 17.99
C ALA A 609 21.08 -9.04 17.95
N ALA A 610 21.23 -8.06 18.84
CA ALA A 610 22.43 -7.23 18.92
C ALA A 610 23.67 -8.03 19.30
N ILE A 611 23.55 -9.03 20.18
CA ILE A 611 24.63 -9.97 20.52
C ILE A 611 25.01 -10.82 19.30
N ALA A 612 24.02 -11.27 18.51
CA ALA A 612 24.30 -12.01 17.28
C ALA A 612 25.04 -11.14 16.26
N ILE A 613 24.58 -9.91 16.02
CA ILE A 613 25.24 -8.94 15.14
C ILE A 613 26.67 -8.66 15.61
N SER A 614 26.88 -8.42 16.91
CA SER A 614 28.20 -8.11 17.45
C SER A 614 29.18 -9.26 17.18
N ARG A 615 28.76 -10.52 17.40
CA ARG A 615 29.58 -11.71 17.10
C ARG A 615 29.90 -11.82 15.61
N ILE A 616 28.95 -11.49 14.72
CA ILE A 616 29.17 -11.53 13.27
C ILE A 616 30.21 -10.50 12.86
N LEU A 617 30.06 -9.25 13.32
CA LEU A 617 30.97 -8.15 13.02
C LEU A 617 32.37 -8.37 13.62
N THR A 618 32.48 -8.86 14.85
CA THR A 618 33.77 -9.19 15.50
C THR A 618 34.54 -10.29 14.75
N ASN A 619 33.84 -11.29 14.20
CA ASN A 619 34.47 -12.39 13.48
C ASN A 619 34.90 -12.01 12.04
N HIS A 620 34.46 -10.85 11.53
CA HIS A 620 34.89 -10.34 10.23
C HIS A 620 36.11 -9.41 10.37
N ARG A 621 37.13 -9.60 9.51
CA ARG A 621 38.41 -8.89 9.65
C ARG A 621 38.28 -7.41 9.24
N GLY A 622 38.68 -6.49 10.13
CA GLY A 622 39.02 -5.10 9.72
C GLY A 622 38.47 -3.98 10.60
N THR A 623 37.50 -4.25 11.47
CA THR A 623 36.99 -3.30 12.49
C THR A 623 37.94 -3.25 13.69
N GLU A 624 37.93 -2.17 14.47
CA GLU A 624 38.55 -2.17 15.81
C GLU A 624 37.83 -3.21 16.69
N VAL A 625 38.28 -4.46 16.58
CA VAL A 625 37.64 -5.70 17.08
C VAL A 625 37.22 -5.60 18.55
N THR A 626 37.89 -4.75 19.32
CA THR A 626 37.69 -4.58 20.75
C THR A 626 36.38 -3.87 21.13
N GLU A 627 35.92 -2.87 20.38
CA GLU A 627 34.75 -2.08 20.82
C GLU A 627 33.42 -2.83 20.61
N VAL A 628 33.25 -3.45 19.45
CA VAL A 628 32.08 -4.29 19.12
C VAL A 628 31.95 -5.47 20.09
N GLU A 629 33.09 -6.11 20.44
CA GLU A 629 33.11 -7.24 21.38
C GLU A 629 32.77 -6.82 22.81
N VAL A 630 33.27 -5.66 23.26
CA VAL A 630 32.93 -5.07 24.57
C VAL A 630 31.44 -4.76 24.64
N GLN A 631 30.88 -4.12 23.61
CA GLN A 631 29.46 -3.79 23.58
C GLN A 631 28.57 -5.05 23.57
N GLY A 632 28.95 -6.08 22.80
CA GLY A 632 28.25 -7.37 22.84
C GLY A 632 28.26 -8.02 24.24
N SER A 633 29.34 -7.84 24.99
CA SER A 633 29.44 -8.32 26.38
C SER A 633 28.53 -7.55 27.34
N ILE A 634 28.34 -6.24 27.13
CA ILE A 634 27.40 -5.41 27.88
C ILE A 634 25.97 -5.90 27.65
N TYR A 635 25.56 -6.12 26.40
CA TYR A 635 24.23 -6.63 26.07
C TYR A 635 23.98 -8.01 26.66
N GLN A 636 24.98 -8.89 26.65
CA GLN A 636 24.87 -10.21 27.30
C GLN A 636 24.62 -10.07 28.80
N GLY A 637 25.25 -9.07 29.45
CA GLY A 637 25.01 -8.74 30.85
C GLY A 637 23.56 -8.32 31.11
N TRP A 638 23.05 -7.35 30.35
CA TRP A 638 21.66 -6.89 30.47
C TRP A 638 20.66 -8.01 30.22
N LEU A 639 20.88 -8.82 29.18
CA LEU A 639 20.01 -9.94 28.82
C LEU A 639 19.93 -10.98 29.96
N ASN A 640 21.08 -11.36 30.52
CA ASN A 640 21.14 -12.36 31.59
C ASN A 640 20.33 -11.94 32.83
N GLN A 641 20.36 -10.66 33.18
CA GLN A 641 19.60 -10.12 34.31
C GLN A 641 18.11 -9.96 33.97
N SER A 642 17.80 -9.38 32.81
CA SER A 642 16.42 -9.08 32.37
C SER A 642 15.56 -10.34 32.18
N LYS A 643 16.18 -11.44 31.71
CA LYS A 643 15.44 -12.68 31.36
C LYS A 643 14.76 -13.32 32.57
N SER A 644 15.41 -13.34 33.73
CA SER A 644 14.79 -13.82 34.97
C SER A 644 13.68 -12.89 35.45
N VAL A 645 13.90 -11.58 35.37
CA VAL A 645 12.92 -10.57 35.79
C VAL A 645 11.62 -10.69 34.99
N TYR A 646 11.72 -10.71 33.66
CA TYR A 646 10.56 -10.86 32.76
C TYR A 646 9.75 -12.11 33.13
N GLN A 647 10.44 -13.20 33.42
CA GLN A 647 9.83 -14.46 33.77
C GLN A 647 9.13 -14.44 35.14
N GLU A 648 9.74 -13.82 36.13
CA GLU A 648 9.23 -13.72 37.51
C GLU A 648 8.08 -12.73 37.63
N LYS A 649 8.18 -11.56 37.01
CA LYS A 649 7.15 -10.50 37.08
C LYS A 649 5.88 -10.88 36.31
N LEU A 650 5.98 -11.57 35.16
CA LEU A 650 4.86 -11.67 34.23
C LEU A 650 4.17 -13.03 34.13
N TRP A 651 4.87 -14.14 34.35
CA TRP A 651 4.25 -15.45 34.14
C TRP A 651 3.30 -15.82 35.27
N ASN A 652 2.02 -16.00 34.94
CA ASN A 652 0.98 -16.32 35.93
C ASN A 652 0.66 -17.83 36.04
N GLY A 653 1.41 -18.70 35.36
CA GLY A 653 1.16 -20.14 35.29
C GLY A 653 0.38 -20.60 34.06
N LYS A 654 -0.18 -19.69 33.25
CA LYS A 654 -0.91 -20.02 32.02
C LYS A 654 -0.57 -19.13 30.83
N TYR A 655 -0.40 -17.83 31.08
CA TYR A 655 -0.04 -16.82 30.08
C TYR A 655 0.82 -15.74 30.75
N TYR A 656 1.35 -14.81 29.97
CA TYR A 656 2.08 -13.65 30.48
C TYR A 656 1.08 -12.53 30.77
N ARG A 657 1.16 -11.96 31.97
CA ARG A 657 0.37 -10.78 32.35
C ARG A 657 0.60 -9.65 31.36
N LEU A 658 -0.38 -8.77 31.20
CA LEU A 658 -0.25 -7.58 30.36
C LEU A 658 1.01 -6.78 30.76
N ASP A 659 1.13 -6.51 32.06
CA ASP A 659 2.29 -5.88 32.70
C ASP A 659 2.38 -6.26 34.19
N SER A 660 3.40 -5.75 34.88
CA SER A 660 3.65 -6.05 36.29
C SER A 660 2.81 -5.22 37.27
N ASP A 661 2.42 -3.99 36.89
CA ASP A 661 1.98 -2.99 37.86
C ASP A 661 0.54 -2.47 37.64
N SER A 662 -0.12 -2.77 36.52
CA SER A 662 -1.54 -2.38 36.30
C SER A 662 -2.52 -3.25 37.08
N GLY A 663 -2.12 -4.49 37.41
CA GLY A 663 -3.01 -5.49 38.00
C GLY A 663 -4.05 -6.06 37.03
N SER A 664 -3.92 -5.80 35.72
CA SER A 664 -4.84 -6.32 34.70
C SER A 664 -4.69 -7.83 34.51
N ASP A 665 -5.82 -8.52 34.34
CA ASP A 665 -5.88 -9.93 33.98
C ASP A 665 -6.09 -10.14 32.46
N VAL A 666 -6.04 -9.07 31.67
CA VAL A 666 -6.21 -9.11 30.21
C VAL A 666 -5.18 -10.05 29.57
N VAL A 667 -5.69 -10.88 28.64
CA VAL A 667 -4.89 -11.66 27.70
C VAL A 667 -4.67 -10.76 26.49
N MET A 668 -3.44 -10.25 26.33
CA MET A 668 -3.07 -9.48 25.14
C MET A 668 -2.72 -10.43 24.00
N ALA A 669 -3.23 -10.16 22.80
CA ALA A 669 -2.99 -10.95 21.60
C ALA A 669 -1.49 -11.00 21.25
N ASP A 670 -0.82 -9.86 21.45
CA ASP A 670 0.58 -9.67 21.08
C ASP A 670 1.58 -9.80 22.25
N GLN A 671 1.17 -10.43 23.36
CA GLN A 671 1.96 -10.54 24.59
C GLN A 671 3.34 -11.20 24.41
N LEU A 672 3.56 -11.95 23.32
CA LEU A 672 4.81 -12.67 23.05
C LEU A 672 5.43 -12.29 21.69
N CYS A 673 5.23 -11.04 21.24
CA CYS A 673 5.87 -10.51 20.02
C CYS A 673 7.38 -10.75 19.99
N GLY A 674 8.10 -10.43 21.08
CA GLY A 674 9.54 -10.67 21.17
C GLY A 674 9.93 -12.15 21.02
N GLN A 675 9.11 -13.08 21.51
CA GLN A 675 9.37 -14.52 21.36
C GLN A 675 9.08 -15.02 19.95
N PHE A 676 8.07 -14.47 19.29
CA PHE A 676 7.85 -14.66 17.85
C PHE A 676 9.10 -14.25 17.07
N TYR A 677 9.59 -13.03 17.31
CA TYR A 677 10.78 -12.51 16.64
C TYR A 677 12.06 -13.28 16.97
N ALA A 678 12.29 -13.65 18.23
CA ALA A 678 13.45 -14.46 18.62
C ALA A 678 13.52 -15.77 17.80
N ARG A 679 12.39 -16.48 17.66
CA ARG A 679 12.34 -17.70 16.86
C ARG A 679 12.44 -17.42 15.36
N LEU A 680 11.80 -16.35 14.88
CA LEU A 680 11.83 -15.96 13.47
C LEU A 680 13.28 -15.74 13.02
N LEU A 681 14.07 -15.14 13.89
CA LEU A 681 15.47 -14.80 13.66
C LEU A 681 16.45 -15.91 14.05
N SER A 682 15.96 -17.12 14.37
CA SER A 682 16.79 -18.24 14.84
C SER A 682 17.68 -17.89 16.05
N LEU A 683 17.20 -16.98 16.91
CA LEU A 683 17.81 -16.59 18.17
C LEU A 683 17.34 -17.52 19.29
N PRO A 684 18.04 -17.57 20.45
CA PRO A 684 17.58 -18.31 21.61
C PRO A 684 16.20 -17.86 22.07
N ASP A 685 15.36 -18.82 22.48
CA ASP A 685 14.04 -18.51 23.03
C ASP A 685 14.17 -17.62 24.29
N ILE A 686 13.41 -16.52 24.33
CA ILE A 686 13.38 -15.59 25.46
C ILE A 686 12.50 -16.11 26.61
N VAL A 687 11.57 -17.02 26.31
CA VAL A 687 10.73 -17.73 27.28
C VAL A 687 10.75 -19.24 27.05
N PRO A 688 10.48 -20.07 28.08
CA PRO A 688 10.36 -21.52 27.89
C PRO A 688 9.29 -21.89 26.85
N SER A 689 9.60 -22.85 25.97
CA SER A 689 8.72 -23.25 24.85
C SER A 689 7.33 -23.75 25.29
N ASP A 690 7.24 -24.45 26.44
CA ASP A 690 5.98 -24.89 27.02
C ASP A 690 5.09 -23.70 27.47
N ARG A 691 5.72 -22.63 27.98
CA ARG A 691 5.03 -21.40 28.37
C ARG A 691 4.58 -20.59 27.16
N ALA A 692 5.40 -20.52 26.12
CA ALA A 692 5.02 -19.91 24.84
C ALA A 692 3.80 -20.60 24.23
N LEU A 693 3.79 -21.94 24.16
CA LEU A 693 2.66 -22.72 23.66
C LEU A 693 1.40 -22.52 24.52
N SER A 694 1.55 -22.51 25.85
CA SER A 694 0.43 -22.26 26.77
C SER A 694 -0.18 -20.87 26.57
N ALA A 695 0.67 -19.84 26.44
CA ALA A 695 0.26 -18.47 26.22
C ALA A 695 -0.46 -18.31 24.87
N LEU A 696 0.10 -18.85 23.78
CA LEU A 696 -0.52 -18.83 22.45
C LEU A 696 -1.86 -19.55 22.41
N THR A 697 -1.95 -20.72 23.04
CA THR A 697 -3.23 -21.44 23.19
C THR A 697 -4.24 -20.57 23.93
N LYS A 698 -3.80 -19.83 24.96
CA LYS A 698 -4.67 -18.95 25.72
C LYS A 698 -5.13 -17.72 24.93
N VAL A 699 -4.24 -17.13 24.13
CA VAL A 699 -4.54 -16.05 23.18
C VAL A 699 -5.57 -16.52 22.16
N TYR A 700 -5.32 -17.65 21.50
CA TYR A 700 -6.24 -18.20 20.50
C TYR A 700 -7.63 -18.49 21.07
N ASP A 701 -7.71 -19.06 22.27
CA ASP A 701 -8.96 -19.30 22.98
C ASP A 701 -9.69 -17.99 23.37
N SER A 702 -9.00 -17.06 24.02
CA SER A 702 -9.62 -15.88 24.63
C SER A 702 -9.89 -14.79 23.60
N CYS A 703 -8.85 -14.40 22.87
CA CYS A 703 -8.88 -13.26 21.96
C CYS A 703 -9.59 -13.57 20.65
N PHE A 704 -9.59 -14.83 20.19
CA PHE A 704 -10.25 -15.22 18.94
C PHE A 704 -11.50 -16.07 19.16
N LEU A 705 -11.40 -17.28 19.72
CA LEU A 705 -12.56 -18.18 19.78
C LEU A 705 -13.71 -17.63 20.64
N LYS A 706 -13.40 -17.07 21.81
CA LYS A 706 -14.40 -16.51 22.72
C LYS A 706 -14.81 -15.08 22.34
N PHE A 707 -13.94 -14.33 21.70
CA PHE A 707 -14.29 -13.02 21.17
C PHE A 707 -15.19 -13.17 19.94
N GLN A 708 -16.46 -12.79 20.07
CA GLN A 708 -17.42 -12.78 18.97
C GLN A 708 -17.51 -14.13 18.21
N ASN A 709 -17.26 -15.23 18.91
CA ASN A 709 -17.28 -16.60 18.38
C ASN A 709 -16.30 -16.84 17.20
N GLY A 710 -15.18 -16.11 17.16
CA GLY A 710 -14.15 -16.27 16.12
C GLY A 710 -14.57 -15.85 14.71
N LYS A 711 -15.51 -14.90 14.60
CA LYS A 711 -16.04 -14.45 13.29
C LYS A 711 -15.24 -13.33 12.64
N PHE A 712 -14.48 -12.55 13.42
CA PHE A 712 -13.84 -11.31 12.95
C PHE A 712 -12.31 -11.41 12.93
N GLY A 713 -11.72 -12.06 13.93
CA GLY A 713 -10.30 -12.10 14.21
C GLY A 713 -10.06 -12.06 15.71
N ALA A 714 -8.81 -12.08 16.13
CA ALA A 714 -8.38 -11.91 17.50
C ALA A 714 -8.46 -10.43 17.91
N ALA A 715 -9.19 -10.13 18.98
CA ALA A 715 -9.15 -8.81 19.61
C ALA A 715 -7.79 -8.59 20.29
N ASN A 716 -7.32 -7.35 20.33
CA ASN A 716 -6.01 -7.00 20.91
C ASN A 716 -5.89 -7.38 22.39
N GLY A 717 -6.97 -7.26 23.17
CA GLY A 717 -6.95 -7.52 24.61
C GLY A 717 -8.32 -7.80 25.20
N VAL A 718 -8.50 -8.99 25.75
CA VAL A 718 -9.74 -9.39 26.45
C VAL A 718 -9.44 -10.17 27.71
N LEU A 719 -10.40 -10.26 28.63
CA LEU A 719 -10.31 -11.14 29.79
C LEU A 719 -10.27 -12.62 29.34
N PRO A 720 -9.83 -13.56 30.20
CA PRO A 720 -9.75 -14.99 29.89
C PRO A 720 -11.07 -15.66 29.42
N ASN A 721 -12.21 -15.00 29.62
CA ASN A 721 -13.53 -15.43 29.17
C ASN A 721 -13.95 -14.81 27.81
N GLY A 722 -13.09 -13.99 27.19
CA GLY A 722 -13.35 -13.30 25.92
C GLY A 722 -14.14 -12.00 26.05
N LEU A 723 -14.48 -11.57 27.28
CA LEU A 723 -15.17 -10.31 27.52
C LEU A 723 -14.20 -9.14 27.65
N PRO A 724 -14.61 -7.91 27.31
CA PRO A 724 -13.84 -6.72 27.59
C PRO A 724 -13.61 -6.55 29.10
N GLU A 725 -12.41 -6.12 29.49
CA GLU A 725 -12.18 -5.61 30.85
C GLU A 725 -12.91 -4.26 31.04
N ASN A 726 -12.82 -3.38 30.04
CA ASN A 726 -13.63 -2.17 29.94
C ASN A 726 -14.35 -2.16 28.57
N PRO A 727 -15.70 -2.26 28.53
CA PRO A 727 -16.48 -2.25 27.29
C PRO A 727 -16.35 -0.96 26.45
N HIS A 728 -15.83 0.11 27.05
CA HIS A 728 -15.65 1.41 26.38
C HIS A 728 -14.24 1.63 25.85
N SER A 729 -13.31 0.68 26.06
CA SER A 729 -11.96 0.80 25.53
C SER A 729 -11.96 0.69 24.00
N THR A 730 -11.10 1.47 23.35
CA THR A 730 -10.93 1.51 21.90
C THR A 730 -10.01 0.36 21.45
N HIS A 731 -8.72 0.47 21.73
CA HIS A 731 -7.67 -0.42 21.21
C HIS A 731 -7.82 -1.89 21.61
N PRO A 732 -8.08 -2.24 22.89
CA PRO A 732 -8.21 -3.64 23.31
C PRO A 732 -9.30 -4.43 22.57
N LEU A 733 -10.37 -3.75 22.10
CA LEU A 733 -11.54 -4.40 21.48
C LEU A 733 -11.52 -4.37 19.95
N GLU A 734 -10.47 -3.81 19.37
CA GLU A 734 -10.23 -3.84 17.94
C GLU A 734 -9.55 -5.14 17.53
N VAL A 735 -9.81 -5.55 16.29
CA VAL A 735 -9.05 -6.58 15.60
C VAL A 735 -8.08 -5.85 14.67
N TRP A 736 -6.81 -5.77 15.06
CA TRP A 736 -5.78 -5.19 14.21
C TRP A 736 -5.36 -6.20 13.15
N THR A 737 -5.55 -5.86 11.87
CA THR A 737 -5.39 -6.80 10.74
C THR A 737 -3.97 -7.34 10.68
N GLY A 738 -2.97 -6.47 10.76
CA GLY A 738 -1.56 -6.84 10.73
C GLY A 738 -1.10 -7.64 11.95
N ILE A 739 -1.55 -7.27 13.15
CA ILE A 739 -1.25 -8.06 14.38
C ILE A 739 -1.85 -9.46 14.28
N ASN A 740 -3.05 -9.60 13.71
CA ASN A 740 -3.67 -10.90 13.51
C ASN A 740 -2.87 -11.77 12.54
N PHE A 741 -2.32 -11.19 11.48
CA PHE A 741 -1.44 -11.91 10.56
C PHE A 741 -0.10 -12.25 11.20
N GLY A 742 0.49 -11.36 12.00
CA GLY A 742 1.67 -11.65 12.82
C GLY A 742 1.45 -12.77 13.83
N LEU A 743 0.31 -12.76 14.53
CA LEU A 743 -0.10 -13.82 15.45
C LEU A 743 -0.30 -15.14 14.71
N ALA A 744 -0.92 -15.13 13.53
CA ALA A 744 -1.06 -16.32 12.70
C ALA A 744 0.31 -16.86 12.24
N ALA A 745 1.26 -15.99 11.90
CA ALA A 745 2.63 -16.36 11.58
C ALA A 745 3.29 -17.06 12.78
N PHE A 746 3.15 -16.51 13.99
CA PHE A 746 3.67 -17.13 15.20
C PHE A 746 3.00 -18.49 15.51
N LEU A 747 1.69 -18.62 15.29
CA LEU A 747 0.98 -19.90 15.40
C LEU A 747 1.55 -20.95 14.43
N VAL A 748 1.86 -20.58 13.18
CA VAL A 748 2.52 -21.48 12.21
C VAL A 748 3.89 -21.94 12.74
N GLN A 749 4.68 -21.03 13.29
CA GLN A 749 6.01 -21.31 13.85
C GLN A 749 5.99 -22.25 15.08
N MET A 750 4.84 -22.34 15.74
CA MET A 750 4.60 -23.18 16.91
C MET A 750 3.77 -24.43 16.56
N ASP A 751 3.77 -24.82 15.28
CA ASP A 751 3.08 -26.01 14.73
C ASP A 751 1.55 -25.99 14.85
N MET A 752 0.94 -24.81 15.06
CA MET A 752 -0.52 -24.59 15.16
C MET A 752 -1.11 -24.09 13.81
N LYS A 753 -0.80 -24.81 12.73
CA LYS A 753 -1.12 -24.36 11.35
C LYS A 753 -2.62 -24.25 11.07
N ASN A 754 -3.44 -25.13 11.63
CA ASN A 754 -4.89 -25.09 11.42
C ASN A 754 -5.51 -23.87 12.13
N GLU A 755 -5.03 -23.58 13.32
CA GLU A 755 -5.41 -22.43 14.13
C GLU A 755 -5.04 -21.13 13.42
N ALA A 756 -3.80 -21.05 12.91
CA ALA A 756 -3.31 -19.94 12.11
C ALA A 756 -4.22 -19.68 10.89
N MET A 757 -4.45 -20.70 10.06
CA MET A 757 -5.25 -20.54 8.84
C MET A 757 -6.71 -20.17 9.12
N ARG A 758 -7.29 -20.69 10.20
CA ARG A 758 -8.65 -20.32 10.61
C ARG A 758 -8.73 -18.86 11.07
N LEU A 759 -7.73 -18.37 11.80
CA LEU A 759 -7.65 -16.98 12.21
C LEU A 759 -7.51 -16.06 10.99
N THR A 760 -6.56 -16.37 10.11
CA THR A 760 -6.28 -15.60 8.89
C THR A 760 -7.49 -15.56 7.97
N GLU A 761 -8.19 -16.68 7.76
CA GLU A 761 -9.39 -16.72 6.92
C GLU A 761 -10.50 -15.80 7.46
N ALA A 762 -10.69 -15.77 8.79
CA ALA A 762 -11.68 -14.90 9.41
C ALA A 762 -11.41 -13.42 9.08
N VAL A 763 -10.16 -12.97 9.22
CA VAL A 763 -9.76 -11.58 8.91
C VAL A 763 -9.87 -11.29 7.42
N VAL A 764 -9.37 -12.17 6.55
CA VAL A 764 -9.43 -12.00 5.09
C VAL A 764 -10.88 -11.87 4.61
N ARG A 765 -11.80 -12.67 5.15
CA ARG A 765 -13.23 -12.55 4.82
C ARG A 765 -13.81 -11.21 5.25
N GLN A 766 -13.44 -10.71 6.43
CA GLN A 766 -13.90 -9.38 6.84
C GLN A 766 -13.48 -8.30 5.84
N ILE A 767 -12.26 -8.37 5.31
CA ILE A 767 -11.74 -7.41 4.33
C ILE A 767 -12.47 -7.53 2.98
N TYR A 768 -12.40 -8.71 2.36
CA TYR A 768 -12.76 -8.87 0.94
C TYR A 768 -14.26 -9.10 0.68
N ASP A 769 -15.03 -9.51 1.70
CA ASP A 769 -16.48 -9.70 1.57
C ASP A 769 -17.25 -8.40 1.92
N ASN A 770 -16.65 -7.47 2.69
CA ASN A 770 -17.35 -6.32 3.25
C ASN A 770 -16.84 -4.94 2.77
N GLY A 771 -16.20 -4.89 1.60
CA GLY A 771 -15.95 -3.62 0.90
C GLY A 771 -14.66 -2.91 1.31
N LEU A 772 -13.70 -3.63 1.90
CA LEU A 772 -12.40 -3.09 2.31
C LEU A 772 -11.26 -3.51 1.36
N GLN A 773 -11.55 -4.20 0.25
CA GLN A 773 -10.53 -4.58 -0.72
C GLN A 773 -9.79 -3.35 -1.26
N PHE A 774 -8.46 -3.44 -1.34
CA PHE A 774 -7.57 -2.33 -1.75
C PHE A 774 -7.73 -1.06 -0.90
N ARG A 775 -8.14 -1.24 0.36
CA ARG A 775 -8.17 -0.22 1.42
C ARG A 775 -8.15 -0.88 2.80
N THR A 776 -7.44 -2.00 2.92
CA THR A 776 -7.36 -2.80 4.15
C THR A 776 -6.97 -1.89 5.32
N PRO A 777 -7.77 -1.85 6.40
CA PRO A 777 -7.54 -0.92 7.49
C PRO A 777 -6.61 -1.49 8.58
N GLU A 778 -6.12 -0.62 9.47
CA GLU A 778 -5.44 -1.05 10.69
C GLU A 778 -6.38 -1.94 11.50
N ALA A 779 -7.57 -1.43 11.79
CA ALA A 779 -8.49 -2.05 12.73
C ALA A 779 -9.89 -2.25 12.15
N ILE A 780 -10.50 -3.39 12.46
CA ILE A 780 -11.92 -3.65 12.26
C ILE A 780 -12.60 -3.97 13.60
N THR A 781 -13.91 -3.73 13.68
CA THR A 781 -14.73 -4.07 14.85
C THR A 781 -15.88 -4.98 14.48
N SER A 782 -16.48 -5.61 15.50
CA SER A 782 -17.68 -6.43 15.36
C SER A 782 -18.94 -5.67 14.97
N ASN A 783 -18.90 -4.34 14.99
CA ASN A 783 -20.03 -3.48 14.61
C ASN A 783 -20.05 -3.14 13.12
N GLY A 784 -19.17 -3.74 12.30
CA GLY A 784 -19.06 -3.41 10.89
C GLY A 784 -18.38 -2.06 10.65
N THR A 785 -17.47 -1.66 11.54
CA THR A 785 -16.71 -0.41 11.40
C THR A 785 -15.22 -0.66 11.31
N PHE A 786 -14.49 0.29 10.72
CA PHE A 786 -13.03 0.27 10.64
C PHE A 786 -12.38 1.59 11.10
N ARG A 787 -11.07 1.56 11.36
CA ARG A 787 -10.22 2.74 11.60
C ARG A 787 -8.98 2.67 10.70
N ALA A 788 -8.62 3.81 10.13
CA ALA A 788 -7.43 4.01 9.29
C ALA A 788 -7.32 3.03 8.11
N SER A 789 -7.91 3.37 6.96
CA SER A 789 -7.85 2.53 5.74
C SER A 789 -6.52 2.68 5.00
N THR A 790 -6.20 1.71 4.13
CA THR A 790 -4.96 1.69 3.32
C THR A 790 -3.74 1.70 4.23
N TYR A 791 -3.63 0.64 5.04
CA TYR A 791 -2.75 0.60 6.20
C TYR A 791 -1.59 -0.39 6.03
N LEU A 792 -0.37 0.09 6.31
CA LEU A 792 0.90 -0.60 6.09
C LEU A 792 0.97 -1.98 6.76
N ARG A 793 0.39 -2.12 7.96
CA ARG A 793 0.43 -3.36 8.74
C ARG A 793 -0.23 -4.55 8.04
N ALA A 794 -1.13 -4.32 7.08
CA ALA A 794 -1.86 -5.38 6.39
C ALA A 794 -0.95 -6.34 5.61
N MET A 795 0.21 -5.87 5.15
CA MET A 795 1.22 -6.67 4.44
C MET A 795 1.85 -7.79 5.30
N ALA A 796 1.60 -7.80 6.61
CA ALA A 796 2.04 -8.85 7.54
C ALA A 796 1.57 -10.27 7.16
N ILE A 797 0.56 -10.40 6.29
CA ILE A 797 0.15 -11.69 5.71
C ILE A 797 1.32 -12.43 5.03
N TRP A 798 2.32 -11.71 4.52
CA TRP A 798 3.54 -12.29 3.96
C TRP A 798 4.41 -13.01 5.00
N GLY A 799 4.36 -12.59 6.28
CA GLY A 799 5.03 -13.30 7.37
C GLY A 799 4.46 -14.71 7.60
N ILE A 800 3.18 -14.92 7.33
CA ILE A 800 2.57 -16.27 7.35
C ILE A 800 3.16 -17.12 6.22
N TYR A 801 3.20 -16.57 5.01
CA TYR A 801 3.73 -17.27 3.84
C TYR A 801 5.20 -17.66 4.03
N LEU A 802 6.01 -16.74 4.56
CA LEU A 802 7.42 -16.98 4.91
C LEU A 802 7.61 -18.23 5.78
N LEU A 803 6.78 -18.41 6.81
CA LEU A 803 6.87 -19.54 7.74
C LEU A 803 6.20 -20.83 7.23
N MET A 804 5.48 -20.74 6.12
CA MET A 804 4.89 -21.89 5.42
C MET A 804 5.78 -22.40 4.27
N CYS A 805 6.89 -21.73 3.99
CA CYS A 805 7.94 -22.15 3.05
C CYS A 805 9.01 -22.95 3.81
#